data_AF-A0A3P8LBD8-F1
#
_entry.id   AF-A0A3P8LBD8-F1
#
_cell.length_a   1.000
_cell.length_b   1.000
_cell.length_c   1.000
_cell.angle_alpha   90.00
_cell.angle_beta   90.00
_cell.angle_gamma   90.00
#
_symmetry.space_group_name_H-M   'P 1'
#
loop_
_entity.id
_entity.type
_entity.pdbx_description
1 polymer ?
#
loop_
_entity_poly.entity_id
_entity_poly.type
_entity_poly.pdbx_seq_one_letter_code
_entity_poly.pdbx_strand_id
1 'polypeptide(L)'
;MGIILGITSGIVGTISIGTIAGASVDHSNYKKIKQEFDKKIDNFTKFNKKLKQNHDDLVNIIKDEPLEDEVKAQLNMILDSYNKQMQLNKELSDELINIQKSQDKYKVGHHFGNNSFLRAKKNLKQYKLIKERIPEAVVETETILNISQVEHLQKIFDKCEKLACEVYNLRDSDNFLIKSIENKDTKFNELKLAIDNYKKQKENDEFKKEKKLTKDYILSGLKLLSEDYKVWDEGTLAKFNENKNTNSISKKIISNTEIETIQTSVGLDISKYQQAKNILAKYFTDEGKIIKHKISPSRSTILSDLKSANESINEFNNEMIKHNTNLITSLKEKLDNSKVLEQTTLLDYSVQKANYDNLYLLNNEITKYSSNNNNWELEKASEIIHKSLDLISKEKNQTSTLITFIDNSIKSKFKNLNVNLDFLMEKLKLHSEWNEVEEFAKQSSENLTNLKTEQYISKRNEVIDSFIKIKTHINKLREESIKLWDYGKHRLNAFKTSYESVKSELDTFNTFGFSYSTINDQLNENKTLLTKNADKTFETTSDLLEFLNSLTLTKELEDVDSKNFNIVKNTVTTNINNKLSLGIKIAHTKLDGYKQLIELSDANVLKDGIDTKNKLLQAINSIDWENGNIDDVKNLFDKSFKLITEINNKIIELETLKNKYNNFLDAVENNLRELKNIAEPYLKNQQMNINAKNKIVQKASKDYLNVDSTTDFTNKLNSKNIKEDYMTSWTKIFNEYNLNGFILFCPPCFYLLFCPFLGFNYYFKKGEFKLWKIL
;
A
#
# COMPACT_ATOMS: atom_id res chain seq x y z
N MET A 1 -0.76 -73.67 96.09
CA MET A 1 -0.69 -74.74 95.08
C MET A 1 -1.73 -74.46 94.02
N GLY A 2 -1.31 -74.41 92.75
CA GLY A 2 -2.22 -74.17 91.61
C GLY A 2 -2.56 -72.70 91.31
N ILE A 3 -2.36 -72.34 90.03
CA ILE A 3 -3.23 -71.53 89.14
C ILE A 3 -3.37 -69.99 89.39
N ILE A 4 -3.00 -69.21 88.32
CA ILE A 4 -3.65 -68.02 87.68
C ILE A 4 -3.04 -66.57 87.73
N LEU A 5 -2.89 -66.01 86.50
CA LEU A 5 -3.02 -64.62 85.97
C LEU A 5 -1.94 -63.51 86.13
N GLY A 6 -1.72 -62.78 85.02
CA GLY A 6 -1.49 -61.31 85.02
C GLY A 6 -0.51 -60.73 83.98
N ILE A 7 -1.00 -60.19 82.86
CA ILE A 7 -0.28 -59.42 81.81
C ILE A 7 -0.03 -57.97 82.27
N THR A 8 1.15 -57.35 82.01
CA THR A 8 1.31 -56.01 81.38
C THR A 8 2.78 -55.49 81.28
N SER A 9 3.28 -55.43 80.03
CA SER A 9 4.10 -54.40 79.37
C SER A 9 5.26 -53.66 80.07
N GLY A 10 6.47 -53.87 79.52
CA GLY A 10 7.65 -52.98 79.64
C GLY A 10 8.86 -53.36 78.76
N ILE A 11 8.62 -53.86 77.54
CA ILE A 11 9.54 -54.10 76.40
C ILE A 11 10.92 -54.73 76.71
N VAL A 12 10.94 -56.07 76.74
CA VAL A 12 12.11 -56.87 76.34
C VAL A 12 12.15 -56.88 74.82
N GLY A 13 13.15 -56.23 74.21
CA GLY A 13 13.56 -56.54 72.84
C GLY A 13 14.55 -57.69 72.89
N THR A 14 14.16 -58.88 72.46
CA THR A 14 15.08 -59.98 72.16
C THR A 14 16.09 -59.50 71.12
N ILE A 15 17.28 -59.10 71.56
CA ILE A 15 18.40 -58.79 70.67
C ILE A 15 18.84 -60.12 70.09
N SER A 16 18.46 -60.41 68.85
CA SER A 16 18.92 -61.61 68.16
C SER A 16 20.46 -61.63 68.15
N ILE A 17 21.08 -62.82 68.15
CA ILE A 17 22.53 -62.96 67.90
C ILE A 17 22.92 -62.23 66.61
N GLY A 18 22.02 -62.19 65.62
CA GLY A 18 22.16 -61.39 64.39
C GLY A 18 22.22 -59.87 64.60
N THR A 19 21.53 -59.32 65.61
CA THR A 19 21.57 -57.88 65.95
C THR A 19 22.84 -57.51 66.72
N ILE A 20 23.34 -58.39 67.61
CA ILE A 20 24.65 -58.21 68.28
C ILE A 20 25.78 -58.36 67.27
N ALA A 21 25.73 -59.38 66.40
CA ALA A 21 26.67 -59.56 65.31
C ALA A 21 26.63 -58.38 64.33
N GLY A 22 25.43 -57.89 63.98
CA GLY A 22 25.23 -56.73 63.12
C GLY A 22 25.81 -55.44 63.70
N ALA A 23 25.55 -55.14 64.98
CA ALA A 23 26.11 -53.95 65.65
C ALA A 23 27.63 -54.05 65.85
N SER A 24 28.17 -55.25 66.06
CA SER A 24 29.62 -55.52 66.13
C SER A 24 30.30 -55.32 64.76
N VAL A 25 29.69 -55.82 63.68
CA VAL A 25 30.15 -55.61 62.30
C VAL A 25 30.06 -54.13 61.91
N ASP A 26 28.98 -53.44 62.26
CA ASP A 26 28.79 -51.99 62.01
C ASP A 26 29.81 -51.14 62.78
N HIS A 27 30.10 -51.48 64.04
CA HIS A 27 31.15 -50.83 64.84
C HIS A 27 32.56 -51.10 64.31
N SER A 28 32.81 -52.34 63.87
CA SER A 28 34.04 -52.71 63.19
C SER A 28 34.22 -51.93 61.89
N ASN A 29 33.16 -51.75 61.10
CA ASN A 29 33.17 -50.93 59.89
C ASN A 29 33.45 -49.44 60.20
N TYR A 30 32.82 -48.87 61.24
CA TYR A 30 33.14 -47.52 61.72
C TYR A 30 34.64 -47.38 62.04
N LYS A 31 35.18 -48.29 62.87
CA LYS A 31 36.59 -48.27 63.28
C LYS A 31 37.53 -48.42 62.09
N LYS A 32 37.23 -49.34 61.16
CA LYS A 32 38.03 -49.59 59.96
C LYS A 32 38.09 -48.36 59.05
N ILE A 33 36.94 -47.73 58.78
CA ILE A 33 36.92 -46.53 57.92
C ILE A 33 37.55 -45.32 58.64
N LYS A 34 37.41 -45.21 59.98
CA LYS A 34 38.08 -44.15 60.76
C LYS A 34 39.59 -44.26 60.65
N GLN A 35 40.13 -45.48 60.81
CA GLN A 35 41.55 -45.78 60.59
C GLN A 35 42.00 -45.52 59.15
N GLU A 36 41.14 -45.81 58.16
CA GLU A 36 41.41 -45.48 56.75
C GLU A 36 41.53 -43.96 56.54
N PHE A 37 40.69 -43.16 57.21
CA PHE A 37 40.78 -41.70 57.16
C PHE A 37 42.06 -41.18 57.81
N ASP A 38 42.42 -41.67 59.00
CA ASP A 38 43.67 -41.30 59.67
C ASP A 38 44.88 -41.58 58.78
N LYS A 39 44.89 -42.75 58.11
CA LYS A 39 45.94 -43.11 57.15
C LYS A 39 45.98 -42.18 55.94
N LYS A 40 44.82 -41.77 55.41
CA LYS A 40 44.75 -40.83 54.27
C LYS A 40 45.20 -39.42 54.65
N ILE A 41 44.85 -38.93 55.84
CA ILE A 41 45.31 -37.65 56.39
C ILE A 41 46.84 -37.64 56.54
N ASP A 42 47.41 -38.71 57.11
CA ASP A 42 48.86 -38.88 57.25
C ASP A 42 49.55 -38.94 55.86
N ASN A 43 48.95 -39.65 54.89
CA ASN A 43 49.44 -39.69 53.52
C ASN A 43 49.45 -38.30 52.87
N PHE A 44 48.37 -37.52 52.96
CA PHE A 44 48.32 -36.15 52.42
C PHE A 44 49.40 -35.24 53.04
N THR A 45 49.65 -35.39 54.35
CA THR A 45 50.72 -34.64 55.04
C THR A 45 52.10 -35.01 54.51
N LYS A 46 52.38 -36.30 54.34
CA LYS A 46 53.63 -36.81 53.74
C LYS A 46 53.79 -36.36 52.30
N PHE A 47 52.71 -36.43 51.51
CA PHE A 47 52.70 -35.96 50.14
C PHE A 47 53.02 -34.47 50.04
N ASN A 48 52.41 -33.63 50.87
CA ASN A 48 52.68 -32.18 50.88
C ASN A 48 54.12 -31.86 51.26
N LYS A 49 54.72 -32.59 52.20
CA LYS A 49 56.14 -32.43 52.54
C LYS A 49 57.03 -32.74 51.33
N LYS A 50 56.73 -33.81 50.58
CA LYS A 50 57.48 -34.20 49.37
C LYS A 50 57.26 -33.22 48.21
N LEU A 51 56.03 -32.74 48.00
CA LEU A 51 55.70 -31.70 47.02
C LEU A 51 56.46 -30.41 47.32
N LYS A 52 56.52 -30.00 48.59
CA LYS A 52 57.24 -28.80 49.03
C LYS A 52 58.74 -28.93 48.81
N GLN A 53 59.31 -30.10 49.11
CA GLN A 53 60.71 -30.38 48.83
C GLN A 53 61.01 -30.29 47.33
N ASN A 54 60.23 -30.97 46.48
CA ASN A 54 60.39 -30.87 45.03
C ASN A 54 60.24 -29.44 44.51
N HIS A 55 59.30 -28.66 45.06
CA HIS A 55 59.15 -27.24 44.73
C HIS A 55 60.42 -26.44 45.07
N ASP A 56 60.91 -26.57 46.30
CA ASP A 56 62.05 -25.78 46.79
C ASP A 56 63.37 -26.21 46.12
N ASP A 57 63.55 -27.50 45.82
CA ASP A 57 64.70 -28.02 45.07
C ASP A 57 64.75 -27.41 43.65
N LEU A 58 63.61 -27.34 42.96
CA LEU A 58 63.49 -26.71 41.64
C LEU A 58 63.87 -25.22 41.69
N VAL A 59 63.34 -24.49 42.68
CA VAL A 59 63.65 -23.06 42.88
C VAL A 59 65.14 -22.85 43.17
N ASN A 60 65.75 -23.71 43.99
CA ASN A 60 67.14 -23.59 44.37
C ASN A 60 68.11 -23.82 43.20
N ILE A 61 67.80 -24.75 42.27
CA ILE A 61 68.65 -25.03 41.10
C ILE A 61 68.80 -23.80 40.17
N ILE A 62 67.79 -22.93 40.14
CA ILE A 62 67.69 -21.79 39.20
C ILE A 62 67.70 -20.42 39.89
N LYS A 63 67.92 -20.38 41.21
CA LYS A 63 67.76 -19.19 42.07
C LYS A 63 68.61 -17.98 41.66
N ASP A 64 69.79 -18.23 41.10
CA ASP A 64 70.79 -17.19 40.81
C ASP A 64 70.81 -16.76 39.32
N GLU A 65 69.81 -17.18 38.52
CA GLU A 65 69.74 -16.83 37.10
C GLU A 65 68.81 -15.66 36.80
N PRO A 66 69.25 -14.67 36.00
CA PRO A 66 68.35 -13.70 35.40
C PRO A 66 67.49 -14.39 34.33
N LEU A 67 66.23 -14.67 34.67
CA LEU A 67 65.26 -15.23 33.74
C LEU A 67 64.51 -14.12 33.00
N GLU A 68 64.35 -14.29 31.68
CA GLU A 68 63.36 -13.54 30.90
C GLU A 68 61.95 -13.75 31.50
N ASP A 69 61.11 -12.72 31.46
CA ASP A 69 59.80 -12.73 32.11
C ASP A 69 58.92 -13.87 31.59
N GLU A 70 58.99 -14.19 30.30
CA GLU A 70 58.23 -15.28 29.68
C GLU A 70 58.71 -16.66 30.14
N VAL A 71 60.03 -16.83 30.34
CA VAL A 71 60.62 -18.08 30.86
C VAL A 71 60.27 -18.24 32.34
N LYS A 72 60.31 -17.13 33.10
CA LYS A 72 59.89 -17.07 34.50
C LYS A 72 58.40 -17.39 34.66
N ALA A 73 57.55 -16.96 33.73
CA ALA A 73 56.14 -17.31 33.73
C ALA A 73 55.91 -18.83 33.58
N GLN A 74 56.64 -19.49 32.67
CA GLN A 74 56.55 -20.96 32.52
C GLN A 74 57.03 -21.70 33.77
N LEU A 75 58.11 -21.21 34.39
CA LEU A 75 58.58 -21.75 35.67
C LEU A 75 57.49 -21.63 36.74
N ASN A 76 56.91 -20.44 36.90
CA ASN A 76 55.85 -20.21 37.88
C ASN A 76 54.63 -21.09 37.63
N MET A 77 54.27 -21.38 36.38
CA MET A 77 53.18 -22.31 36.07
C MET A 77 53.46 -23.74 36.56
N ILE A 78 54.71 -24.21 36.43
CA ILE A 78 55.13 -25.51 36.96
C ILE A 78 55.12 -25.49 38.48
N LEU A 79 55.67 -24.44 39.11
CA LEU A 79 55.70 -24.30 40.57
C LEU A 79 54.29 -24.21 41.17
N ASP A 80 53.38 -23.49 40.50
CA ASP A 80 51.98 -23.36 40.90
C ASP A 80 51.24 -24.69 40.88
N SER A 81 51.63 -25.65 40.03
CA SER A 81 51.03 -26.98 40.02
C SER A 81 51.30 -27.72 41.34
N TYR A 82 52.52 -27.60 41.88
CA TYR A 82 52.84 -28.14 43.20
C TYR A 82 52.06 -27.41 44.29
N ASN A 83 51.97 -26.08 44.24
CA ASN A 83 51.23 -25.28 45.21
C ASN A 83 49.74 -25.62 45.24
N LYS A 84 49.10 -25.75 44.07
CA LYS A 84 47.69 -26.14 43.94
C LYS A 84 47.43 -27.53 44.48
N GLN A 85 48.30 -28.50 44.18
CA GLN A 85 48.14 -29.85 44.70
C GLN A 85 48.31 -29.90 46.23
N MET A 86 49.29 -29.15 46.76
CA MET A 86 49.48 -29.05 48.20
C MET A 86 48.25 -28.47 48.90
N GLN A 87 47.65 -27.43 48.31
CA GLN A 87 46.43 -26.80 48.82
C GLN A 87 45.24 -27.77 48.77
N LEU A 88 45.03 -28.47 47.65
CA LEU A 88 43.97 -29.48 47.52
C LEU A 88 44.10 -30.60 48.57
N ASN A 89 45.31 -31.12 48.75
CA ASN A 89 45.59 -32.15 49.76
C ASN A 89 45.27 -31.67 51.17
N LYS A 90 45.58 -30.39 51.46
CA LYS A 90 45.25 -29.77 52.75
C LYS A 90 43.73 -29.64 52.93
N GLU A 91 43.02 -29.14 51.94
CA GLU A 91 41.56 -29.00 51.96
C GLU A 91 40.88 -30.36 52.18
N LEU A 92 41.28 -31.40 51.44
CA LEU A 92 40.72 -32.74 51.58
C LEU A 92 41.04 -33.37 52.94
N SER A 93 42.25 -33.13 53.47
CA SER A 93 42.62 -33.54 54.82
C SER A 93 41.75 -32.85 55.87
N ASP A 94 41.56 -31.54 55.77
CA ASP A 94 40.72 -30.76 56.69
C ASP A 94 39.24 -31.19 56.62
N GLU A 95 38.72 -31.46 55.42
CA GLU A 95 37.37 -32.00 55.22
C GLU A 95 37.21 -33.39 55.87
N LEU A 96 38.19 -34.28 55.74
CA LEU A 96 38.20 -35.58 56.42
C LEU A 96 38.21 -35.44 57.94
N ILE A 97 39.07 -34.57 58.49
CA ILE A 97 39.15 -34.28 59.92
C ILE A 97 37.80 -33.76 60.44
N ASN A 98 37.14 -32.88 59.68
CA ASN A 98 35.83 -32.34 60.06
C ASN A 98 34.74 -33.41 60.05
N ILE A 99 34.76 -34.34 59.07
CA ILE A 99 33.85 -35.50 59.07
C ILE A 99 34.09 -36.37 60.29
N GLN A 100 35.35 -36.70 60.61
CA GLN A 100 35.70 -37.48 61.80
C GLN A 100 35.21 -36.80 63.09
N LYS A 101 35.44 -35.49 63.26
CA LYS A 101 34.98 -34.73 64.43
C LYS A 101 33.45 -34.72 64.54
N SER A 102 32.75 -34.53 63.43
CA SER A 102 31.27 -34.48 63.41
C SER A 102 30.60 -35.82 63.77
N GLN A 103 31.33 -36.93 63.64
CA GLN A 103 30.86 -38.29 63.88
C GLN A 103 31.77 -39.06 64.83
N ASP A 104 32.48 -38.36 65.72
CA ASP A 104 33.50 -38.95 66.58
C ASP A 104 32.91 -39.98 67.55
N LYS A 105 31.65 -39.75 67.96
CA LYS A 105 30.83 -40.70 68.72
C LYS A 105 30.13 -41.68 67.77
N TYR A 106 30.44 -42.97 67.91
CA TYR A 106 29.79 -44.05 67.17
C TYR A 106 28.29 -44.10 67.45
N LYS A 107 27.47 -44.14 66.40
CA LYS A 107 26.03 -44.38 66.44
C LYS A 107 25.69 -45.47 65.43
N VAL A 108 25.06 -46.56 65.89
CA VAL A 108 24.68 -47.70 65.04
C VAL A 108 23.91 -47.22 63.82
N GLY A 109 24.35 -47.61 62.62
CA GLY A 109 23.74 -47.27 61.34
C GLY A 109 23.88 -45.80 60.89
N HIS A 110 24.49 -44.93 61.69
CA HIS A 110 24.55 -43.49 61.46
C HIS A 110 25.99 -42.94 61.52
N HIS A 111 26.86 -43.51 60.71
CA HIS A 111 28.27 -43.12 60.61
C HIS A 111 28.81 -43.32 59.19
N PHE A 112 29.94 -42.70 58.87
CA PHE A 112 30.63 -42.78 57.57
C PHE A 112 31.11 -44.19 57.18
N GLY A 113 31.05 -45.16 58.09
CA GLY A 113 31.36 -46.57 57.81
C GLY A 113 30.15 -47.35 57.28
N ASN A 114 28.96 -46.77 57.30
CA ASN A 114 27.73 -47.39 56.81
C ASN A 114 27.36 -46.85 55.43
N ASN A 115 27.42 -47.71 54.40
CA ASN A 115 27.15 -47.31 53.02
C ASN A 115 25.71 -46.85 52.79
N SER A 116 24.73 -47.38 53.53
CA SER A 116 23.32 -46.97 53.41
C SER A 116 23.12 -45.56 53.98
N PHE A 117 23.80 -45.24 55.08
CA PHE A 117 23.85 -43.89 55.63
C PHE A 117 24.49 -42.89 54.66
N LEU A 118 25.62 -43.24 54.05
CA LEU A 118 26.31 -42.36 53.10
C LEU A 118 25.51 -42.13 51.81
N ARG A 119 24.81 -43.15 51.28
CA ARG A 119 24.00 -43.03 50.07
C ARG A 119 22.72 -42.20 50.25
N ALA A 120 22.31 -41.89 51.48
CA ALA A 120 21.15 -41.04 51.73
C ALA A 120 21.37 -39.64 51.12
N LYS A 121 20.34 -39.06 50.50
CA LYS A 121 20.41 -37.75 49.80
C LYS A 121 21.07 -36.64 50.64
N LYS A 122 20.80 -36.61 51.95
CA LYS A 122 21.38 -35.66 52.91
C LYS A 122 22.90 -35.78 53.12
N ASN A 123 23.48 -36.93 52.78
CA ASN A 123 24.91 -37.26 52.98
C ASN A 123 25.66 -37.44 51.64
N LEU A 124 25.01 -37.19 50.49
CA LEU A 124 25.59 -37.41 49.16
C LEU A 124 26.92 -36.66 48.96
N LYS A 125 27.05 -35.46 49.54
CA LYS A 125 28.31 -34.69 49.50
C LYS A 125 29.46 -35.43 50.18
N GLN A 126 29.22 -36.02 51.35
CA GLN A 126 30.21 -36.84 52.07
C GLN A 126 30.52 -38.12 51.30
N TYR A 127 29.51 -38.77 50.71
CA TYR A 127 29.71 -39.95 49.87
C TYR A 127 30.63 -39.65 48.68
N LYS A 128 30.33 -38.61 47.89
CA LYS A 128 31.16 -38.19 46.74
C LYS A 128 32.58 -37.83 47.16
N LEU A 129 32.74 -37.09 48.26
CA LEU A 129 34.06 -36.78 48.79
C LEU A 129 34.87 -38.04 49.12
N ILE A 130 34.29 -38.97 49.88
CA ILE A 130 34.98 -40.17 50.38
C ILE A 130 35.25 -41.20 49.27
N LYS A 131 34.30 -41.37 48.34
CA LYS A 131 34.34 -42.44 47.33
C LYS A 131 34.89 -42.02 45.98
N GLU A 132 34.87 -40.73 45.65
CA GLU A 132 35.27 -40.22 44.33
C GLU A 132 36.45 -39.26 44.50
N ARG A 133 36.23 -38.10 45.13
CA ARG A 133 37.19 -36.98 45.13
C ARG A 133 38.50 -37.28 45.85
N ILE A 134 38.46 -37.98 46.99
CA ILE A 134 39.68 -38.33 47.74
C ILE A 134 40.53 -39.38 47.00
N PRO A 135 39.97 -40.52 46.53
CA PRO A 135 40.71 -41.44 45.67
C PRO A 135 41.34 -40.77 44.44
N GLU A 136 40.59 -39.89 43.77
CA GLU A 136 41.10 -39.14 42.61
C GLU A 136 42.29 -38.25 42.97
N ALA A 137 42.18 -37.45 44.03
CA ALA A 137 43.26 -36.56 44.47
C ALA A 137 44.50 -37.31 44.98
N VAL A 138 44.31 -38.49 45.59
CA VAL A 138 45.42 -39.37 45.96
C VAL A 138 46.14 -39.84 44.70
N VAL A 139 45.42 -40.34 43.69
CA VAL A 139 46.01 -40.76 42.40
C VAL A 139 46.73 -39.60 41.70
N GLU A 140 46.15 -38.40 41.72
CA GLU A 140 46.76 -37.21 41.12
C GLU A 140 48.05 -36.79 41.84
N THR A 141 48.01 -36.73 43.17
CA THR A 141 49.18 -36.45 44.00
C THR A 141 50.28 -37.49 43.83
N GLU A 142 49.90 -38.77 43.85
CA GLU A 142 50.79 -39.88 43.60
C GLU A 142 51.36 -39.82 42.18
N THR A 143 50.60 -39.39 41.17
CA THR A 143 51.13 -39.21 39.80
C THR A 143 52.20 -38.11 39.75
N ILE A 144 52.05 -37.03 40.52
CA ILE A 144 53.05 -35.96 40.63
C ILE A 144 54.29 -36.44 41.41
N LEU A 145 54.12 -37.36 42.37
CA LEU A 145 55.17 -37.78 43.32
C LEU A 145 55.84 -39.14 43.04
N ASN A 146 55.22 -40.02 42.24
CA ASN A 146 55.67 -41.39 41.92
C ASN A 146 56.67 -41.43 40.76
N ILE A 147 56.80 -40.32 40.05
CA ILE A 147 57.79 -40.10 39.01
C ILE A 147 58.87 -39.22 39.63
N SER A 148 60.15 -39.54 39.42
CA SER A 148 61.24 -38.66 39.91
C SER A 148 61.04 -37.24 39.35
N GLN A 149 61.45 -36.20 40.08
CA GLN A 149 61.33 -34.81 39.61
C GLN A 149 61.91 -34.63 38.19
N VAL A 150 62.97 -35.38 37.90
CA VAL A 150 63.64 -35.51 36.60
C VAL A 150 62.67 -36.00 35.53
N GLU A 151 62.05 -37.15 35.74
CA GLU A 151 61.11 -37.75 34.79
C GLU A 151 59.81 -36.93 34.66
N HIS A 152 59.38 -36.22 35.71
CA HIS A 152 58.20 -35.36 35.66
C HIS A 152 58.44 -34.16 34.73
N LEU A 153 59.56 -33.44 34.92
CA LEU A 153 59.96 -32.34 34.04
C LEU A 153 60.26 -32.83 32.62
N GLN A 154 60.94 -33.98 32.51
CA GLN A 154 61.16 -34.62 31.21
C GLN A 154 59.85 -34.88 30.48
N LYS A 155 58.82 -35.41 31.15
CA LYS A 155 57.53 -35.65 30.53
C LYS A 155 56.85 -34.37 30.04
N ILE A 156 56.98 -33.26 30.77
CA ILE A 156 56.45 -31.94 30.37
C ILE A 156 57.20 -31.44 29.13
N PHE A 157 58.52 -31.41 29.18
CA PHE A 157 59.36 -30.89 28.11
C PHE A 157 59.32 -31.78 26.86
N ASP A 158 59.37 -33.11 26.98
CA ASP A 158 59.24 -34.06 25.85
C ASP A 158 57.87 -33.91 25.16
N LYS A 159 56.80 -33.68 25.93
CA LYS A 159 55.48 -33.42 25.36
C LYS A 159 55.48 -32.12 24.56
N CYS A 160 56.08 -31.05 25.10
CA CYS A 160 56.23 -29.78 24.39
C CYS A 160 57.12 -29.92 23.15
N GLU A 161 58.28 -30.59 23.25
CA GLU A 161 59.21 -30.86 22.16
C GLU A 161 58.49 -31.51 20.98
N LYS A 162 57.68 -32.54 21.24
CA LYS A 162 56.90 -33.22 20.21
C LYS A 162 55.95 -32.25 19.50
N LEU A 163 55.18 -31.49 20.25
CA LEU A 163 54.22 -30.51 19.70
C LEU A 163 54.95 -29.38 18.96
N ALA A 164 56.04 -28.86 19.52
CA ALA A 164 56.89 -27.83 18.93
C ALA A 164 57.46 -28.30 17.59
N CYS A 165 57.94 -29.54 17.51
CA CYS A 165 58.37 -30.16 16.25
C CYS A 165 57.21 -30.25 15.24
N GLU A 166 56.01 -30.65 15.67
CA GLU A 166 54.83 -30.71 14.79
C GLU A 166 54.51 -29.34 14.17
N VAL A 167 54.50 -28.26 14.95
CA VAL A 167 54.26 -26.90 14.41
C VAL A 167 55.42 -26.40 13.58
N TYR A 168 56.66 -26.64 13.99
CA TYR A 168 57.85 -26.25 13.22
C TYR A 168 57.83 -26.87 11.82
N ASN A 169 57.44 -28.15 11.70
CA ASN A 169 57.29 -28.83 10.41
C ASN A 169 56.18 -28.23 9.52
N LEU A 170 55.30 -27.40 10.09
CA LEU A 170 54.24 -26.70 9.39
C LEU A 170 54.59 -25.24 9.06
N ARG A 171 55.80 -24.77 9.39
CA ARG A 171 56.28 -23.39 9.14
C ARG A 171 56.00 -22.90 7.72
N ASP A 172 56.25 -23.76 6.75
CA ASP A 172 56.13 -23.46 5.32
C ASP A 172 54.82 -23.98 4.71
N SER A 173 53.88 -24.42 5.55
CA SER A 173 52.56 -24.83 5.10
C SER A 173 51.77 -23.65 4.53
N ASP A 174 50.90 -23.95 3.56
CA ASP A 174 49.96 -22.99 2.99
C ASP A 174 48.75 -22.71 3.91
N ASN A 175 48.84 -23.07 5.19
CA ASN A 175 47.77 -22.83 6.14
C ASN A 175 47.69 -21.33 6.48
N PHE A 176 46.51 -20.75 6.32
CA PHE A 176 46.28 -19.32 6.54
C PHE A 176 46.62 -18.87 7.97
N LEU A 177 46.46 -19.73 8.98
CA LEU A 177 46.81 -19.43 10.37
C LEU A 177 48.32 -19.29 10.53
N ILE A 178 49.09 -20.23 9.99
CA ILE A 178 50.56 -20.18 10.04
C ILE A 178 51.10 -18.97 9.28
N LYS A 179 50.55 -18.68 8.09
CA LYS A 179 50.93 -17.51 7.28
C LYS A 179 50.67 -16.17 7.97
N SER A 180 49.65 -16.11 8.83
CA SER A 180 49.21 -14.90 9.51
C SER A 180 50.03 -14.51 10.75
N ILE A 181 50.98 -15.35 11.16
CA ILE A 181 51.76 -15.12 12.38
C ILE A 181 52.66 -13.89 12.18
N GLU A 182 52.49 -12.89 13.03
CA GLU A 182 53.36 -11.71 13.05
C GLU A 182 54.80 -12.10 13.40
N ASN A 183 55.76 -11.57 12.65
CA ASN A 183 57.19 -11.91 12.76
C ASN A 183 57.45 -13.43 12.67
N LYS A 184 56.70 -14.12 11.77
CA LYS A 184 56.74 -15.58 11.58
C LYS A 184 58.16 -16.13 11.59
N ASP A 185 59.02 -15.64 10.71
CA ASP A 185 60.36 -16.22 10.54
C ASP A 185 61.21 -16.10 11.80
N THR A 186 61.17 -14.97 12.49
CA THR A 186 61.86 -14.78 13.78
C THR A 186 61.36 -15.78 14.80
N LYS A 187 60.04 -15.87 15.02
CA LYS A 187 59.45 -16.77 16.02
C LYS A 187 59.74 -18.25 15.72
N PHE A 188 59.68 -18.66 14.45
CA PHE A 188 60.00 -20.05 14.07
C PHE A 188 61.49 -20.37 14.14
N ASN A 189 62.38 -19.40 13.89
CA ASN A 189 63.82 -19.58 14.07
C ASN A 189 64.17 -19.72 15.56
N GLU A 190 63.57 -18.90 16.42
CA GLU A 190 63.72 -19.00 17.88
C GLU A 190 63.18 -20.34 18.41
N LEU A 191 62.02 -20.78 17.93
CA LEU A 191 61.47 -22.11 18.25
C LEU A 191 62.42 -23.24 17.84
N LYS A 192 63.03 -23.15 16.66
CA LYS A 192 63.99 -24.15 16.18
C LYS A 192 65.22 -24.23 17.07
N LEU A 193 65.79 -23.07 17.41
CA LEU A 193 66.92 -22.99 18.34
C LEU A 193 66.57 -23.58 19.70
N ALA A 194 65.37 -23.30 20.22
CA ALA A 194 64.92 -23.85 21.50
C ALA A 194 64.74 -25.38 21.45
N ILE A 195 64.17 -25.93 20.37
CA ILE A 195 64.05 -27.38 20.15
C ILE A 195 65.44 -28.04 20.12
N ASP A 196 66.37 -27.49 19.34
CA ASP A 196 67.70 -28.08 19.15
C ASP A 196 68.53 -28.01 20.43
N ASN A 197 68.45 -26.89 21.17
CA ASN A 197 69.10 -26.74 22.47
C ASN A 197 68.55 -27.71 23.52
N TYR A 198 67.23 -27.89 23.59
CA TYR A 198 66.62 -28.85 24.50
C TYR A 198 67.07 -30.29 24.18
N LYS A 199 67.02 -30.70 22.90
CA LYS A 199 67.50 -32.01 22.45
C LYS A 199 68.96 -32.24 22.82
N LYS A 200 69.82 -31.23 22.64
CA LYS A 200 71.24 -31.31 23.03
C LYS A 200 71.41 -31.54 24.53
N GLN A 201 70.68 -30.80 25.38
CA GLN A 201 70.77 -30.96 26.84
C GLN A 201 70.19 -32.29 27.33
N LYS A 202 69.17 -32.81 26.65
CA LYS A 202 68.60 -34.14 26.91
C LYS A 202 69.57 -35.29 26.61
N GLU A 203 70.46 -35.12 25.64
CA GLU A 203 71.48 -36.11 25.28
C GLU A 203 72.78 -35.98 26.09
N ASN A 204 72.91 -34.94 26.93
CA ASN A 204 74.07 -34.73 27.79
C ASN A 204 74.16 -35.84 28.86
N ASP A 205 75.37 -36.33 29.14
CA ASP A 205 75.62 -37.48 30.03
C ASP A 205 75.08 -37.27 31.45
N GLU A 206 75.17 -36.04 31.99
CA GLU A 206 74.63 -35.68 33.32
C GLU A 206 73.11 -35.89 33.42
N PHE A 207 72.38 -35.68 32.31
CA PHE A 207 70.94 -35.92 32.28
C PHE A 207 70.61 -37.36 31.86
N LYS A 208 71.23 -37.85 30.78
CA LYS A 208 70.89 -39.12 30.14
C LYS A 208 71.32 -40.34 30.96
N LYS A 209 72.53 -40.32 31.54
CA LYS A 209 73.09 -41.44 32.31
C LYS A 209 72.88 -41.27 33.80
N GLU A 210 73.12 -40.07 34.34
CA GLU A 210 73.08 -39.82 35.79
C GLU A 210 71.69 -39.40 36.30
N LYS A 211 70.73 -39.13 35.40
CA LYS A 211 69.37 -38.68 35.74
C LYS A 211 69.38 -37.48 36.68
N LYS A 212 70.29 -36.53 36.48
CA LYS A 212 70.43 -35.32 37.29
C LYS A 212 69.72 -34.14 36.62
N LEU A 213 68.93 -33.40 37.38
CA LEU A 213 68.39 -32.11 36.92
C LEU A 213 69.49 -31.06 36.96
N THR A 214 70.01 -30.72 35.78
CA THR A 214 70.95 -29.62 35.62
C THR A 214 70.19 -28.32 35.36
N LYS A 215 70.83 -27.23 35.72
CA LYS A 215 70.36 -25.87 35.45
C LYS A 215 70.10 -25.65 33.96
N ASP A 216 71.05 -26.02 33.09
CA ASP A 216 70.93 -25.86 31.64
C ASP A 216 69.80 -26.70 31.03
N TYR A 217 69.54 -27.90 31.57
CA TYR A 217 68.42 -28.72 31.15
C TYR A 217 67.08 -28.06 31.48
N ILE A 218 66.93 -27.52 32.70
CA ILE A 218 65.70 -26.82 33.11
C ILE A 218 65.50 -25.55 32.27
N LEU A 219 66.55 -24.73 32.11
CA LEU A 219 66.47 -23.49 31.34
C LEU A 219 66.12 -23.74 29.86
N SER A 220 66.74 -24.72 29.22
CA SER A 220 66.42 -25.08 27.84
C SER A 220 65.00 -25.61 27.67
N GLY A 221 64.50 -26.40 28.62
CA GLY A 221 63.10 -26.87 28.63
C GLY A 221 62.09 -25.75 28.87
N LEU A 222 62.36 -24.81 29.78
CA LEU A 222 61.51 -23.64 30.02
C LEU A 222 61.51 -22.68 28.81
N LYS A 223 62.67 -22.48 28.17
CA LYS A 223 62.77 -21.69 26.94
C LYS A 223 61.98 -22.35 25.80
N LEU A 224 62.05 -23.67 25.66
CA LEU A 224 61.21 -24.43 24.72
C LEU A 224 59.71 -24.19 24.95
N LEU A 225 59.23 -24.29 26.19
CA LEU A 225 57.83 -23.99 26.53
C LEU A 225 57.44 -22.55 26.17
N SER A 226 58.32 -21.59 26.43
CA SER A 226 58.09 -20.17 26.15
C SER A 226 57.98 -19.91 24.65
N GLU A 227 58.95 -20.39 23.85
CA GLU A 227 58.95 -20.17 22.41
C GLU A 227 57.81 -20.93 21.70
N ASP A 228 57.46 -22.12 22.21
CA ASP A 228 56.31 -22.87 21.73
C ASP A 228 54.99 -22.12 21.96
N TYR A 229 54.82 -21.54 23.16
CA TYR A 229 53.66 -20.73 23.51
C TYR A 229 53.53 -19.49 22.62
N LYS A 230 54.65 -18.80 22.33
CA LYS A 230 54.69 -17.61 21.45
C LYS A 230 54.28 -17.93 20.01
N VAL A 231 54.65 -19.10 19.49
CA VAL A 231 54.29 -19.53 18.12
C VAL A 231 52.86 -20.06 18.07
N TRP A 232 52.46 -20.87 19.04
CA TRP A 232 51.18 -21.57 18.99
C TRP A 232 50.04 -20.74 19.57
N ASP A 233 50.03 -20.48 20.88
CA ASP A 233 48.94 -19.81 21.58
C ASP A 233 48.87 -18.30 21.25
N GLU A 234 50.01 -17.62 21.18
CA GLU A 234 50.10 -16.17 20.89
C GLU A 234 50.33 -15.83 19.42
N GLY A 235 50.65 -16.84 18.60
CA GLY A 235 50.82 -16.68 17.16
C GLY A 235 49.64 -17.28 16.43
N THR A 236 49.67 -18.60 16.27
CA THR A 236 48.74 -19.36 15.44
C THR A 236 47.29 -19.24 15.89
N LEU A 237 47.03 -19.33 17.20
CA LEU A 237 45.69 -19.33 17.79
C LEU A 237 45.29 -17.96 18.37
N ALA A 238 46.15 -16.94 18.21
CA ALA A 238 46.00 -15.64 18.89
C ALA A 238 44.61 -15.01 18.70
N LYS A 239 44.12 -14.99 17.46
CA LYS A 239 42.81 -14.40 17.11
C LYS A 239 41.60 -15.19 17.64
N PHE A 240 41.81 -16.46 18.01
CA PHE A 240 40.78 -17.32 18.61
C PHE A 240 40.85 -17.36 20.14
N ASN A 241 41.85 -16.72 20.76
CA ASN A 241 42.08 -16.84 22.19
C ASN A 241 41.74 -15.53 22.91
N GLU A 242 40.66 -15.55 23.71
CA GLU A 242 40.19 -14.41 24.48
C GLU A 242 41.24 -13.84 25.45
N ASN A 243 42.16 -14.70 25.92
CA ASN A 243 43.25 -14.25 26.79
C ASN A 243 44.29 -13.38 26.06
N LYS A 244 44.22 -13.29 24.73
CA LYS A 244 45.14 -12.49 23.88
C LYS A 244 44.41 -11.41 23.09
N ASN A 245 43.26 -11.74 22.53
CA ASN A 245 42.44 -10.79 21.80
C ASN A 245 41.04 -10.73 22.42
N THR A 246 40.67 -9.57 22.97
CA THR A 246 39.34 -9.36 23.53
C THR A 246 38.30 -9.50 22.43
N ASN A 247 37.23 -10.25 22.68
CA ASN A 247 36.21 -10.57 21.68
C ASN A 247 36.76 -11.42 20.52
N SER A 248 37.43 -12.51 20.88
CA SER A 248 38.02 -13.49 20.00
C SER A 248 37.01 -14.09 19.01
N ILE A 249 37.53 -14.58 17.88
CA ILE A 249 36.74 -15.22 16.82
C ILE A 249 35.93 -16.40 17.39
N SER A 250 36.56 -17.24 18.21
CA SER A 250 35.92 -18.42 18.79
C SER A 250 34.69 -18.04 19.63
N LYS A 251 34.84 -17.06 20.53
CA LYS A 251 33.72 -16.51 21.32
C LYS A 251 32.62 -15.96 20.42
N LYS A 252 32.97 -15.09 19.46
CA LYS A 252 32.01 -14.47 18.52
C LYS A 252 31.17 -15.46 17.74
N ILE A 253 31.69 -16.65 17.45
CA ILE A 253 30.96 -17.71 16.74
C ILE A 253 30.19 -18.62 17.70
N ILE A 254 30.85 -19.09 18.77
CA ILE A 254 30.25 -20.05 19.71
C ILE A 254 29.06 -19.42 20.45
N SER A 255 29.22 -18.18 20.91
CA SER A 255 28.19 -17.48 21.69
C SER A 255 27.23 -16.63 20.83
N ASN A 256 27.28 -16.74 19.50
CA ASN A 256 26.37 -15.97 18.64
C ASN A 256 24.94 -16.50 18.78
N THR A 257 24.02 -15.63 19.20
CA THR A 257 22.58 -15.92 19.31
C THR A 257 21.78 -15.42 18.12
N GLU A 258 22.28 -14.42 17.38
CA GLU A 258 21.64 -13.84 16.19
C GLU A 258 21.44 -14.89 15.07
N ILE A 259 22.29 -15.92 15.01
CA ILE A 259 22.15 -17.02 14.06
C ILE A 259 20.81 -17.77 14.18
N GLU A 260 20.22 -17.83 15.38
CA GLU A 260 18.91 -18.46 15.59
C GLU A 260 17.80 -17.61 14.97
N THR A 261 17.96 -16.28 14.95
CA THR A 261 17.04 -15.36 14.27
C THR A 261 17.08 -15.57 12.76
N ILE A 262 18.26 -15.83 12.18
CA ILE A 262 18.38 -16.18 10.75
C ILE A 262 17.56 -17.44 10.41
N GLN A 263 17.71 -18.51 11.19
CA GLN A 263 16.96 -19.74 10.94
C GLN A 263 15.45 -19.55 11.13
N THR A 264 15.04 -18.87 12.22
CA THR A 264 13.62 -18.76 12.59
C THR A 264 12.87 -17.73 11.75
N SER A 265 13.45 -16.56 11.50
CA SER A 265 12.78 -15.40 10.89
C SER A 265 13.06 -15.25 9.40
N VAL A 266 14.24 -15.66 8.95
CA VAL A 266 14.62 -15.61 7.53
C VAL A 266 14.36 -16.95 6.86
N GLY A 267 14.67 -18.05 7.54
CA GLY A 267 14.49 -19.42 7.02
C GLY A 267 15.68 -19.94 6.22
N LEU A 268 16.87 -19.39 6.41
CA LEU A 268 18.10 -19.88 5.78
C LEU A 268 18.68 -21.10 6.50
N ASP A 269 19.35 -21.97 5.76
CA ASP A 269 20.07 -23.09 6.33
C ASP A 269 21.28 -22.58 7.12
N ILE A 270 21.38 -22.99 8.38
CA ILE A 270 22.50 -22.64 9.27
C ILE A 270 23.39 -23.86 9.55
N SER A 271 23.20 -24.98 8.85
CA SER A 271 23.95 -26.23 9.05
C SER A 271 25.46 -26.02 8.99
N LYS A 272 25.93 -25.23 8.03
CA LYS A 272 27.35 -24.89 7.84
C LYS A 272 27.90 -24.01 8.95
N TYR A 273 27.12 -23.05 9.44
CA TYR A 273 27.48 -22.27 10.63
C TYR A 273 27.59 -23.17 11.86
N GLN A 274 26.62 -24.06 12.08
CA GLN A 274 26.61 -25.01 13.19
C GLN A 274 27.78 -25.99 13.13
N GLN A 275 28.17 -26.43 11.93
CA GLN A 275 29.37 -27.25 11.72
C GLN A 275 30.62 -26.52 12.21
N ALA A 276 30.81 -25.26 11.81
CA ALA A 276 31.94 -24.45 12.25
C ALA A 276 31.92 -24.20 13.77
N LYS A 277 30.76 -23.87 14.33
CA LYS A 277 30.56 -23.71 15.78
C LYS A 277 30.95 -24.97 16.55
N ASN A 278 30.50 -26.14 16.09
CA ASN A 278 30.83 -27.43 16.71
C ASN A 278 32.32 -27.76 16.62
N ILE A 279 33.00 -27.41 15.52
CA ILE A 279 34.44 -27.57 15.39
C ILE A 279 35.19 -26.68 16.39
N LEU A 280 34.83 -25.39 16.47
CA LEU A 280 35.47 -24.46 17.41
C LEU A 280 35.27 -24.87 18.87
N ALA A 281 34.07 -25.33 19.22
CA ALA A 281 33.74 -25.80 20.57
C ALA A 281 34.57 -27.01 21.04
N LYS A 282 35.24 -27.73 20.12
CA LYS A 282 36.20 -28.79 20.50
C LYS A 282 37.45 -28.22 21.16
N TYR A 283 37.88 -27.02 20.78
CA TYR A 283 39.18 -26.45 21.14
C TYR A 283 39.09 -25.18 21.97
N PHE A 284 37.93 -24.52 21.99
CA PHE A 284 37.68 -23.27 22.71
C PHE A 284 36.42 -23.36 23.57
N THR A 285 36.44 -22.66 24.71
CA THR A 285 35.25 -22.47 25.56
C THR A 285 34.31 -21.44 24.95
N ASP A 286 33.09 -21.34 25.48
CA ASP A 286 32.11 -20.30 25.10
C ASP A 286 32.62 -18.87 25.37
N GLU A 287 33.57 -18.72 26.31
CA GLU A 287 34.28 -17.46 26.57
C GLU A 287 35.44 -17.19 25.60
N GLY A 288 35.72 -18.11 24.67
CA GLY A 288 36.80 -18.01 23.69
C GLY A 288 38.18 -18.39 24.23
N LYS A 289 38.28 -19.13 25.33
CA LYS A 289 39.57 -19.56 25.92
C LYS A 289 39.96 -20.94 25.39
N ILE A 290 41.26 -21.17 25.17
CA ILE A 290 41.80 -22.47 24.73
C ILE A 290 41.49 -23.56 25.78
N ILE A 291 40.92 -24.68 25.35
CA ILE A 291 40.67 -25.86 26.19
C ILE A 291 41.97 -26.66 26.37
N LYS A 292 42.32 -26.93 27.63
CA LYS A 292 43.46 -27.80 27.97
C LYS A 292 43.04 -29.27 27.93
N HIS A 293 43.42 -29.99 26.89
CA HIS A 293 43.14 -31.42 26.76
C HIS A 293 44.11 -32.30 27.54
N LYS A 294 43.59 -33.37 28.16
CA LYS A 294 44.40 -34.41 28.82
C LYS A 294 45.37 -35.08 27.84
N ILE A 295 44.86 -35.41 26.65
CA ILE A 295 45.66 -35.83 25.49
C ILE A 295 45.48 -34.75 24.44
N SER A 296 46.54 -34.00 24.17
CA SER A 296 46.50 -32.92 23.19
C SER A 296 46.36 -33.52 21.79
N PRO A 297 45.35 -33.11 20.99
CA PRO A 297 45.29 -33.47 19.58
C PRO A 297 46.55 -33.00 18.84
N SER A 298 46.86 -33.65 17.72
CA SER A 298 47.99 -33.20 16.89
C SER A 298 47.73 -31.79 16.35
N ARG A 299 48.79 -30.99 16.21
CA ARG A 299 48.67 -29.61 15.72
C ARG A 299 48.17 -29.54 14.28
N SER A 300 48.55 -30.53 13.47
CA SER A 300 48.05 -30.69 12.10
C SER A 300 46.53 -30.91 12.05
N THR A 301 45.99 -31.72 12.98
CA THR A 301 44.55 -31.96 13.09
C THR A 301 43.81 -30.69 13.47
N ILE A 302 44.30 -29.94 14.46
CA ILE A 302 43.68 -28.67 14.89
C ILE A 302 43.64 -27.69 13.72
N LEU A 303 44.76 -27.51 13.00
CA LEU A 303 44.83 -26.62 11.85
C LEU A 303 43.90 -27.04 10.70
N SER A 304 43.76 -28.35 10.46
CA SER A 304 42.83 -28.90 9.46
C SER A 304 41.38 -28.64 9.85
N ASP A 305 41.03 -28.88 11.12
CA ASP A 305 39.69 -28.62 11.64
C ASP A 305 39.34 -27.12 11.54
N LEU A 306 40.24 -26.22 11.96
CA LEU A 306 40.01 -24.78 11.89
C LEU A 306 39.91 -24.27 10.44
N LYS A 307 40.66 -24.88 9.51
CA LYS A 307 40.49 -24.63 8.08
C LYS A 307 39.11 -25.04 7.59
N SER A 308 38.66 -26.24 7.95
CA SER A 308 37.31 -26.73 7.62
C SER A 308 36.20 -25.86 8.23
N ALA A 309 36.39 -25.34 9.44
CA ALA A 309 35.47 -24.38 10.04
C ALA A 309 35.42 -23.07 9.24
N ASN A 310 36.57 -22.57 8.77
CA ASN A 310 36.63 -21.37 7.93
C ASN A 310 35.94 -21.57 6.57
N GLU A 311 36.14 -22.73 5.94
CA GLU A 311 35.46 -23.10 4.69
C GLU A 311 33.94 -23.23 4.88
N SER A 312 33.50 -23.83 5.99
CA SER A 312 32.07 -23.96 6.31
C SER A 312 31.42 -22.58 6.52
N ILE A 313 32.12 -21.65 7.20
CA ILE A 313 31.64 -20.27 7.33
C ILE A 313 31.63 -19.53 5.99
N ASN A 314 32.59 -19.79 5.09
CA ASN A 314 32.58 -19.22 3.75
C ASN A 314 31.30 -19.59 3.00
N GLU A 315 30.91 -20.88 3.03
CA GLU A 315 29.68 -21.36 2.40
C GLU A 315 28.45 -20.65 2.99
N PHE A 316 28.34 -20.57 4.30
CA PHE A 316 27.26 -19.85 4.98
C PHE A 316 27.23 -18.35 4.62
N ASN A 317 28.38 -17.68 4.65
CA ASN A 317 28.49 -16.26 4.28
C ASN A 317 28.00 -16.04 2.84
N ASN A 318 28.41 -16.90 1.89
CA ASN A 318 27.99 -16.78 0.50
C ASN A 318 26.47 -16.98 0.33
N GLU A 319 25.86 -17.91 1.06
CA GLU A 319 24.40 -18.08 1.06
C GLU A 319 23.67 -16.86 1.62
N MET A 320 24.15 -16.29 2.73
CA MET A 320 23.62 -15.04 3.31
C MET A 320 23.70 -13.87 2.34
N ILE A 321 24.85 -13.67 1.68
CA ILE A 321 25.03 -12.61 0.68
C ILE A 321 24.11 -12.81 -0.52
N LYS A 322 23.99 -14.06 -1.01
CA LYS A 322 23.10 -14.40 -2.12
C LYS A 322 21.65 -14.07 -1.76
N HIS A 323 21.21 -14.41 -0.55
CA HIS A 323 19.87 -14.10 -0.07
C HIS A 323 19.61 -12.58 -0.02
N ASN A 324 20.50 -11.82 0.62
CA ASN A 324 20.37 -10.36 0.71
C ASN A 324 20.34 -9.70 -0.67
N THR A 325 21.21 -10.16 -1.57
CA THR A 325 21.29 -9.65 -2.94
C THR A 325 20.00 -9.95 -3.70
N ASN A 326 19.43 -11.16 -3.58
CA ASN A 326 18.15 -11.50 -4.21
C ASN A 326 17.01 -10.62 -3.66
N LEU A 327 16.93 -10.49 -2.33
CA LEU A 327 15.93 -9.67 -1.63
C LEU A 327 15.93 -8.23 -2.18
N ILE A 328 17.10 -7.61 -2.25
CA ILE A 328 17.24 -6.21 -2.63
C ILE A 328 17.18 -5.99 -4.14
N THR A 329 17.76 -6.86 -4.96
CA THR A 329 17.72 -6.73 -6.43
C THR A 329 16.29 -6.87 -6.93
N SER A 330 15.56 -7.89 -6.45
CA SER A 330 14.15 -8.07 -6.81
C SER A 330 13.29 -6.87 -6.41
N LEU A 331 13.57 -6.24 -5.26
CA LEU A 331 12.88 -5.01 -4.84
C LEU A 331 13.18 -3.86 -5.79
N LYS A 332 14.46 -3.63 -6.05
CA LYS A 332 14.92 -2.52 -6.87
C LYS A 332 14.35 -2.60 -8.29
N GLU A 333 14.43 -3.76 -8.92
CA GLU A 333 13.89 -3.96 -10.27
C GLU A 333 12.38 -3.66 -10.33
N LYS A 334 11.62 -4.07 -9.32
CA LYS A 334 10.18 -3.79 -9.24
C LYS A 334 9.88 -2.30 -9.09
N LEU A 335 10.61 -1.61 -8.21
CA LEU A 335 10.39 -0.18 -7.95
C LEU A 335 10.87 0.70 -9.13
N ASP A 336 12.02 0.37 -9.73
CA ASP A 336 12.59 1.13 -10.85
C ASP A 336 11.76 0.96 -12.13
N ASN A 337 11.34 -0.26 -12.48
CA ASN A 337 10.55 -0.51 -13.68
C ASN A 337 9.15 0.10 -13.63
N SER A 338 8.57 0.19 -12.43
CA SER A 338 7.23 0.71 -12.23
C SER A 338 7.17 2.21 -12.02
N LYS A 339 8.32 2.85 -11.75
CA LYS A 339 8.39 4.28 -11.40
C LYS A 339 7.49 4.66 -10.23
N VAL A 340 7.17 3.72 -9.34
CA VAL A 340 6.20 3.93 -8.26
C VAL A 340 6.63 5.01 -7.27
N LEU A 341 7.94 5.24 -7.18
CA LEU A 341 8.60 6.27 -6.36
C LEU A 341 8.78 7.62 -7.07
N GLU A 342 8.30 7.78 -8.31
CA GLU A 342 8.21 9.10 -8.95
C GLU A 342 7.06 9.90 -8.32
N GLN A 343 7.24 11.21 -8.24
CA GLN A 343 6.26 12.11 -7.65
C GLN A 343 4.98 12.13 -8.50
N THR A 344 3.84 11.91 -7.85
CA THR A 344 2.52 11.98 -8.48
C THR A 344 1.58 12.87 -7.68
N THR A 345 0.51 13.37 -8.27
CA THR A 345 -0.48 14.17 -7.53
C THR A 345 -1.30 13.31 -6.58
N LEU A 346 -1.89 12.22 -7.11
CA LEU A 346 -2.58 11.21 -6.31
C LEU A 346 -1.63 10.05 -6.00
N LEU A 347 -1.82 9.44 -4.82
CA LEU A 347 -1.06 8.26 -4.39
C LEU A 347 0.46 8.46 -4.48
N ASP A 348 0.92 9.64 -4.06
CA ASP A 348 2.34 9.96 -4.01
C ASP A 348 3.05 9.11 -2.96
N TYR A 349 4.02 8.33 -3.41
CA TYR A 349 4.86 7.50 -2.55
C TYR A 349 6.35 7.86 -2.69
N SER A 350 6.66 8.95 -3.40
CA SER A 350 8.03 9.39 -3.69
C SER A 350 8.84 9.76 -2.44
N VAL A 351 8.16 10.17 -1.36
CA VAL A 351 8.79 10.49 -0.06
C VAL A 351 9.57 9.33 0.55
N GLN A 352 9.27 8.08 0.15
CA GLN A 352 9.98 6.89 0.64
C GLN A 352 11.25 6.56 -0.17
N LYS A 353 11.53 7.28 -1.27
CA LYS A 353 12.66 6.98 -2.16
C LYS A 353 14.00 6.88 -1.44
N ALA A 354 14.30 7.85 -0.56
CA ALA A 354 15.55 7.87 0.22
C ALA A 354 15.69 6.64 1.14
N ASN A 355 14.57 6.11 1.67
CA ASN A 355 14.60 4.91 2.51
C ASN A 355 14.92 3.66 1.69
N TYR A 356 14.38 3.54 0.47
CA TYR A 356 14.74 2.45 -0.43
C TYR A 356 16.18 2.56 -0.94
N ASP A 357 16.65 3.76 -1.29
CA ASP A 357 18.05 3.98 -1.71
C ASP A 357 19.04 3.56 -0.61
N ASN A 358 18.71 3.80 0.67
CA ASN A 358 19.50 3.35 1.80
C ASN A 358 19.59 1.81 1.90
N LEU A 359 18.52 1.07 1.58
CA LEU A 359 18.57 -0.40 1.52
C LEU A 359 19.58 -0.89 0.46
N TYR A 360 19.64 -0.20 -0.68
CA TYR A 360 20.58 -0.54 -1.76
C TYR A 360 22.02 -0.31 -1.33
N LEU A 361 22.28 0.80 -0.62
CA LEU A 361 23.60 1.10 -0.06
C LEU A 361 24.02 0.06 0.99
N LEU A 362 23.13 -0.30 1.91
CA LEU A 362 23.39 -1.33 2.92
C LEU A 362 23.76 -2.68 2.28
N ASN A 363 23.04 -3.10 1.23
CA ASN A 363 23.39 -4.34 0.52
C ASN A 363 24.78 -4.28 -0.13
N ASN A 364 25.14 -3.13 -0.72
CA ASN A 364 26.46 -2.93 -1.31
C ASN A 364 27.56 -2.95 -0.25
N GLU A 365 27.33 -2.35 0.92
CA GLU A 365 28.27 -2.39 2.04
C GLU A 365 28.51 -3.82 2.53
N ILE A 366 27.46 -4.62 2.70
CA ILE A 366 27.57 -6.03 3.12
C ILE A 366 28.39 -6.81 2.07
N THR A 367 28.10 -6.64 0.78
CA THR A 367 28.81 -7.32 -0.31
C THR A 367 30.29 -6.92 -0.36
N LYS A 368 30.59 -5.63 -0.18
CA LYS A 368 31.96 -5.11 -0.10
C LYS A 368 32.72 -5.66 1.11
N TYR A 369 32.05 -5.75 2.26
CA TYR A 369 32.64 -6.31 3.47
C TYR A 369 32.95 -7.81 3.31
N SER A 370 32.03 -8.57 2.73
CA SER A 370 32.23 -10.00 2.44
C SER A 370 33.41 -10.24 1.49
N SER A 371 33.57 -9.39 0.47
CA SER A 371 34.65 -9.49 -0.53
C SER A 371 36.02 -9.03 -0.02
N ASN A 372 36.14 -8.58 1.23
CA ASN A 372 37.41 -8.12 1.79
C ASN A 372 38.37 -9.30 2.06
N ASN A 373 39.44 -9.42 1.29
CA ASN A 373 40.42 -10.50 1.43
C ASN A 373 41.39 -10.32 2.62
N ASN A 374 41.35 -9.20 3.34
CA ASN A 374 42.23 -8.96 4.48
C ASN A 374 41.82 -9.75 5.74
N ASN A 375 40.56 -10.17 5.81
CA ASN A 375 40.00 -10.87 6.97
C ASN A 375 39.65 -12.31 6.61
N TRP A 376 39.71 -13.21 7.58
CA TRP A 376 39.24 -14.59 7.41
C TRP A 376 37.72 -14.66 7.38
N GLU A 377 37.15 -15.72 6.82
CA GLU A 377 35.69 -15.87 6.76
C GLU A 377 35.06 -15.96 8.15
N LEU A 378 35.75 -16.65 9.07
CA LEU A 378 35.39 -16.69 10.49
C LEU A 378 35.34 -15.30 11.16
N GLU A 379 36.20 -14.36 10.74
CA GLU A 379 36.21 -13.00 11.28
C GLU A 379 35.03 -12.17 10.77
N LYS A 380 34.59 -12.44 9.54
CA LYS A 380 33.51 -11.71 8.87
C LYS A 380 32.13 -12.13 9.36
N ALA A 381 31.96 -13.39 9.78
CA ALA A 381 30.65 -14.01 9.98
C ALA A 381 29.70 -13.20 10.86
N SER A 382 30.12 -12.82 12.07
CA SER A 382 29.22 -12.11 13.01
C SER A 382 28.78 -10.74 12.47
N GLU A 383 29.66 -10.02 11.79
CA GLU A 383 29.33 -8.72 11.20
C GLU A 383 28.40 -8.87 9.98
N ILE A 384 28.62 -9.90 9.16
CA ILE A 384 27.71 -10.24 8.04
C ILE A 384 26.32 -10.60 8.58
N ILE A 385 26.23 -11.43 9.62
CA ILE A 385 24.95 -11.80 10.25
C ILE A 385 24.23 -10.54 10.75
N HIS A 386 24.92 -9.72 11.54
CA HIS A 386 24.34 -8.52 12.13
C HIS A 386 23.83 -7.54 11.07
N LYS A 387 24.66 -7.18 10.09
CA LYS A 387 24.27 -6.28 8.99
C LYS A 387 23.15 -6.86 8.12
N SER A 388 23.13 -8.18 7.91
CA SER A 388 22.06 -8.84 7.16
C SER A 388 20.72 -8.76 7.88
N LEU A 389 20.71 -8.98 9.19
CA LEU A 389 19.49 -8.85 10.01
C LEU A 389 18.96 -7.42 10.00
N ASP A 390 19.84 -6.42 10.11
CA ASP A 390 19.47 -5.01 10.02
C ASP A 390 18.86 -4.68 8.63
N LEU A 391 19.49 -5.13 7.54
CA LEU A 391 18.97 -4.98 6.18
C LEU A 391 17.57 -5.59 6.02
N ILE A 392 17.41 -6.85 6.43
CA ILE A 392 16.14 -7.59 6.32
C ILE A 392 15.05 -6.91 7.13
N SER A 393 15.36 -6.47 8.36
CA SER A 393 14.43 -5.75 9.21
C SER A 393 13.97 -4.43 8.58
N LYS A 394 14.92 -3.65 8.05
CA LYS A 394 14.62 -2.38 7.38
C LYS A 394 13.79 -2.58 6.10
N GLU A 395 14.09 -3.60 5.29
CA GLU A 395 13.30 -3.93 4.09
C GLU A 395 11.88 -4.36 4.47
N LYS A 396 11.71 -5.24 5.46
CA LYS A 396 10.39 -5.62 5.98
C LYS A 396 9.59 -4.42 6.48
N ASN A 397 10.25 -3.47 7.13
CA ASN A 397 9.62 -2.22 7.57
C ASN A 397 9.15 -1.35 6.39
N GLN A 398 9.92 -1.27 5.30
CA GLN A 398 9.48 -0.56 4.10
C GLN A 398 8.25 -1.22 3.47
N THR A 399 8.23 -2.55 3.39
CA THR A 399 7.06 -3.30 2.90
C THR A 399 5.82 -3.06 3.77
N SER A 400 5.96 -3.07 5.10
CA SER A 400 4.87 -2.71 6.01
C SER A 400 4.40 -1.27 5.85
N THR A 401 5.31 -0.33 5.57
CA THR A 401 5.00 1.07 5.29
C THR A 401 4.18 1.22 4.01
N LEU A 402 4.52 0.45 2.96
CA LEU A 402 3.75 0.42 1.72
C LEU A 402 2.34 -0.14 1.95
N ILE A 403 2.20 -1.26 2.67
CA ILE A 403 0.88 -1.84 2.99
C ILE A 403 0.03 -0.85 3.78
N THR A 404 0.62 -0.19 4.78
CA THR A 404 -0.08 0.85 5.57
C THR A 404 -0.50 2.03 4.68
N PHE A 405 0.35 2.44 3.74
CA PHE A 405 0.02 3.49 2.79
C PHE A 405 -1.15 3.09 1.88
N ILE A 406 -1.18 1.85 1.38
CA ILE A 406 -2.28 1.31 0.56
C ILE A 406 -3.58 1.32 1.36
N ASP A 407 -3.56 0.81 2.58
CA ASP A 407 -4.75 0.72 3.43
C ASP A 407 -5.30 2.11 3.74
N ASN A 408 -4.43 3.07 4.08
CA ASN A 408 -4.85 4.44 4.42
C ASN A 408 -5.25 5.26 3.20
N SER A 409 -4.49 5.19 2.11
CA SER A 409 -4.66 6.10 0.96
C SER A 409 -5.66 5.57 -0.07
N ILE A 410 -5.91 4.26 -0.10
CA ILE A 410 -6.86 3.64 -1.03
C ILE A 410 -8.02 3.03 -0.26
N LYS A 411 -7.79 1.95 0.50
CA LYS A 411 -8.89 1.14 1.05
C LYS A 411 -9.80 1.92 2.00
N SER A 412 -9.22 2.73 2.90
CA SER A 412 -9.99 3.55 3.84
C SER A 412 -10.81 4.62 3.11
N LYS A 413 -10.27 5.20 2.03
CA LYS A 413 -10.91 6.25 1.24
C LYS A 413 -12.11 5.69 0.49
N PHE A 414 -11.97 4.52 -0.12
CA PHE A 414 -13.07 3.79 -0.77
C PHE A 414 -14.16 3.35 0.21
N LYS A 415 -13.80 2.94 1.43
CA LYS A 415 -14.79 2.61 2.47
C LYS A 415 -15.67 3.79 2.87
N ASN A 416 -15.14 5.00 2.75
CA ASN A 416 -15.83 6.25 3.06
C ASN A 416 -16.48 6.90 1.82
N LEU A 417 -16.35 6.27 0.65
CA LEU A 417 -16.95 6.75 -0.59
C LEU A 417 -18.46 6.49 -0.56
N ASN A 418 -19.27 7.54 -0.65
CA ASN A 418 -20.74 7.44 -0.63
C ASN A 418 -21.36 7.89 -1.96
N VAL A 419 -20.62 7.74 -3.06
CA VAL A 419 -21.03 8.18 -4.41
C VAL A 419 -20.95 7.02 -5.38
N ASN A 420 -21.95 6.91 -6.26
CA ASN A 420 -21.94 5.95 -7.36
C ASN A 420 -21.26 6.61 -8.57
N LEU A 421 -20.23 5.96 -9.11
CA LEU A 421 -19.47 6.43 -10.26
C LEU A 421 -19.70 5.59 -11.53
N ASP A 422 -20.58 4.58 -11.51
CA ASP A 422 -20.81 3.64 -12.61
C ASP A 422 -21.11 4.36 -13.93
N PHE A 423 -22.00 5.35 -13.86
CA PHE A 423 -22.35 6.20 -15.00
C PHE A 423 -21.09 6.86 -15.62
N LEU A 424 -20.20 7.39 -14.79
CA LEU A 424 -18.98 8.04 -15.27
C LEU A 424 -18.04 7.01 -15.90
N MET A 425 -17.90 5.83 -15.29
CA MET A 425 -17.05 4.76 -15.82
C MET A 425 -17.56 4.24 -17.16
N GLU A 426 -18.87 4.24 -17.40
CA GLU A 426 -19.47 3.93 -18.70
C GLU A 426 -19.06 4.96 -19.76
N LYS A 427 -19.22 6.26 -19.45
CA LYS A 427 -18.84 7.35 -20.38
C LYS A 427 -17.35 7.38 -20.70
N LEU A 428 -16.51 7.15 -19.70
CA LEU A 428 -15.05 7.10 -19.87
C LEU A 428 -14.55 5.79 -20.49
N LYS A 429 -15.41 4.77 -20.61
CA LYS A 429 -15.04 3.41 -21.05
C LYS A 429 -13.96 2.78 -20.16
N LEU A 430 -14.05 3.00 -18.83
CA LEU A 430 -13.10 2.50 -17.82
C LEU A 430 -13.71 1.47 -16.86
N HIS A 431 -14.85 0.87 -17.22
CA HIS A 431 -15.57 -0.07 -16.35
C HIS A 431 -14.72 -1.23 -15.84
N SER A 432 -13.89 -1.83 -16.72
CA SER A 432 -13.04 -2.97 -16.34
C SER A 432 -11.98 -2.54 -15.33
N GLU A 433 -11.27 -1.45 -15.61
CA GLU A 433 -10.24 -0.91 -14.72
C GLU A 433 -10.83 -0.48 -13.37
N TRP A 434 -12.03 0.10 -13.37
CA TRP A 434 -12.70 0.55 -12.16
C TRP A 434 -13.14 -0.61 -11.26
N ASN A 435 -13.71 -1.67 -11.83
CA ASN A 435 -14.08 -2.87 -11.07
C ASN A 435 -12.88 -3.46 -10.33
N GLU A 436 -11.72 -3.50 -10.98
CA GLU A 436 -10.49 -3.99 -10.32
C GLU A 436 -10.04 -3.09 -9.16
N VAL A 437 -10.20 -1.76 -9.28
CA VAL A 437 -9.91 -0.81 -8.20
C VAL A 437 -10.84 -1.06 -7.00
N GLU A 438 -12.13 -1.25 -7.26
CA GLU A 438 -13.10 -1.52 -6.20
C GLU A 438 -12.86 -2.87 -5.52
N GLU A 439 -12.57 -3.92 -6.29
CA GLU A 439 -12.26 -5.25 -5.76
C GLU A 439 -11.02 -5.20 -4.88
N PHE A 440 -9.94 -4.56 -5.35
CA PHE A 440 -8.72 -4.35 -4.56
C PHE A 440 -8.99 -3.57 -3.27
N ALA A 441 -9.82 -2.52 -3.32
CA ALA A 441 -10.16 -1.72 -2.16
C ALA A 441 -10.94 -2.50 -1.08
N LYS A 442 -11.72 -3.52 -1.50
CA LYS A 442 -12.51 -4.40 -0.62
C LYS A 442 -11.68 -5.53 0.01
N GLN A 443 -10.49 -5.82 -0.52
CA GLN A 443 -9.61 -6.87 0.02
C GLN A 443 -9.07 -6.52 1.41
N SER A 444 -8.93 -7.55 2.26
CA SER A 444 -8.27 -7.40 3.57
C SER A 444 -6.83 -6.91 3.45
N SER A 445 -6.30 -6.31 4.51
CA SER A 445 -4.88 -5.95 4.58
C SER A 445 -4.01 -7.19 4.43
N GLU A 446 -2.92 -7.06 3.68
CA GLU A 446 -1.96 -8.13 3.44
C GLU A 446 -1.03 -8.28 4.66
N ASN A 447 -0.79 -9.52 5.11
CA ASN A 447 0.08 -9.79 6.26
C ASN A 447 1.23 -10.71 5.89
N LEU A 448 2.44 -10.14 5.84
CA LEU A 448 3.66 -10.84 5.44
C LEU A 448 4.55 -11.24 6.63
N THR A 449 4.11 -11.00 7.88
CA THR A 449 4.95 -11.10 9.08
C THR A 449 5.61 -12.47 9.25
N ASN A 450 4.89 -13.55 8.93
CA ASN A 450 5.34 -14.92 9.15
C ASN A 450 5.97 -15.57 7.91
N LEU A 451 6.07 -14.84 6.78
CA LEU A 451 6.65 -15.37 5.55
C LEU A 451 8.18 -15.33 5.59
N LYS A 452 8.80 -16.28 4.90
CA LYS A 452 10.25 -16.53 4.88
C LYS A 452 10.79 -16.53 3.46
N THR A 453 12.08 -16.21 3.33
CA THR A 453 12.86 -16.24 2.08
C THR A 453 12.07 -15.89 0.81
N GLU A 454 11.91 -16.84 -0.10
CA GLU A 454 11.31 -16.66 -1.43
C GLU A 454 9.80 -16.43 -1.36
N GLN A 455 9.10 -17.03 -0.38
CA GLN A 455 7.66 -16.78 -0.19
C GLN A 455 7.41 -15.32 0.20
N TYR A 456 8.27 -14.76 1.06
CA TYR A 456 8.21 -13.35 1.43
C TYR A 456 8.47 -12.45 0.21
N ILE A 457 9.54 -12.71 -0.56
CA ILE A 457 9.89 -11.92 -1.75
C ILE A 457 8.76 -11.96 -2.78
N SER A 458 8.21 -13.16 -3.07
CA SER A 458 7.09 -13.32 -3.99
C SER A 458 5.87 -12.53 -3.55
N LYS A 459 5.44 -12.69 -2.28
CA LYS A 459 4.24 -12.00 -1.79
C LYS A 459 4.43 -10.49 -1.71
N ARG A 460 5.62 -10.02 -1.34
CA ARG A 460 5.96 -8.58 -1.36
C ARG A 460 5.88 -8.02 -2.78
N ASN A 461 6.34 -8.77 -3.78
CA ASN A 461 6.24 -8.36 -5.18
C ASN A 461 4.79 -8.31 -5.67
N GLU A 462 3.94 -9.26 -5.27
CA GLU A 462 2.50 -9.22 -5.57
C GLU A 462 1.83 -7.95 -4.99
N VAL A 463 2.19 -7.55 -3.76
CA VAL A 463 1.68 -6.31 -3.15
C VAL A 463 2.10 -5.09 -3.98
N ILE A 464 3.37 -5.01 -4.36
CA ILE A 464 3.90 -3.92 -5.19
C ILE A 464 3.19 -3.89 -6.55
N ASP A 465 3.10 -5.03 -7.25
CA ASP A 465 2.45 -5.13 -8.56
C ASP A 465 0.99 -4.71 -8.51
N SER A 466 0.26 -5.16 -7.48
CA SER A 466 -1.14 -4.79 -7.28
C SER A 466 -1.27 -3.28 -7.06
N PHE A 467 -0.42 -2.70 -6.21
CA PHE A 467 -0.44 -1.25 -5.98
C PHE A 467 -0.13 -0.45 -7.25
N ILE A 468 0.87 -0.85 -8.03
CA ILE A 468 1.23 -0.18 -9.29
C ILE A 468 0.06 -0.22 -10.28
N LYS A 469 -0.59 -1.38 -10.41
CA LYS A 469 -1.75 -1.55 -11.29
C LYS A 469 -2.87 -0.59 -10.90
N ILE A 470 -3.24 -0.57 -9.62
CA ILE A 470 -4.31 0.30 -9.10
C ILE A 470 -3.93 1.78 -9.19
N LYS A 471 -2.68 2.16 -8.89
CA LYS A 471 -2.18 3.53 -9.07
C LYS A 471 -2.30 3.97 -10.52
N THR A 472 -1.98 3.09 -11.47
CA THR A 472 -2.10 3.36 -12.91
C THR A 472 -3.56 3.57 -13.32
N HIS A 473 -4.48 2.73 -12.84
CA HIS A 473 -5.91 2.86 -13.13
C HIS A 473 -6.50 4.17 -12.60
N ILE A 474 -6.15 4.56 -11.37
CA ILE A 474 -6.59 5.82 -10.76
C ILE A 474 -6.04 7.03 -11.50
N ASN A 475 -4.77 7.00 -11.91
CA ASN A 475 -4.18 8.08 -12.70
C ASN A 475 -4.83 8.21 -14.08
N LYS A 476 -5.13 7.09 -14.75
CA LYS A 476 -5.88 7.08 -16.01
C LYS A 476 -7.29 7.67 -15.84
N LEU A 477 -8.00 7.29 -14.77
CA LEU A 477 -9.31 7.88 -14.44
C LEU A 477 -9.22 9.40 -14.28
N ARG A 478 -8.20 9.90 -13.59
CA ARG A 478 -7.96 11.34 -13.43
C ARG A 478 -7.75 12.04 -14.76
N GLU A 479 -6.85 11.53 -15.60
CA GLU A 479 -6.56 12.12 -16.92
C GLU A 479 -7.80 12.17 -17.82
N GLU A 480 -8.57 11.08 -17.87
CA GLU A 480 -9.78 11.00 -18.70
C GLU A 480 -10.93 11.85 -18.11
N SER A 481 -11.03 11.99 -16.79
CA SER A 481 -12.03 12.85 -16.15
C SER A 481 -11.81 14.34 -16.45
N ILE A 482 -10.54 14.79 -16.51
CA ILE A 482 -10.21 16.17 -16.90
C ILE A 482 -10.70 16.43 -18.34
N LYS A 483 -10.38 15.53 -19.28
CA LYS A 483 -10.82 15.65 -20.67
C LYS A 483 -12.35 15.70 -20.79
N LEU A 484 -13.05 14.82 -20.07
CA LEU A 484 -14.51 14.77 -20.10
C LEU A 484 -15.15 16.03 -19.51
N TRP A 485 -14.59 16.56 -18.43
CA TRP A 485 -15.06 17.80 -17.81
C TRP A 485 -14.89 19.02 -18.72
N ASP A 486 -13.72 19.14 -19.36
CA ASP A 486 -13.45 20.21 -20.32
C ASP A 486 -14.39 20.12 -21.53
N TYR A 487 -14.56 18.92 -22.08
CA TYR A 487 -15.52 18.67 -23.15
C TYR A 487 -16.95 19.08 -22.75
N GLY A 488 -17.37 18.70 -21.54
CA GLY A 488 -18.62 19.13 -20.94
C GLY A 488 -18.78 20.65 -20.91
N LYS A 489 -17.82 21.37 -20.31
CA LYS A 489 -17.83 22.85 -20.28
C LYS A 489 -17.95 23.46 -21.67
N HIS A 490 -17.29 22.88 -22.68
CA HIS A 490 -17.41 23.35 -24.05
C HIS A 490 -18.85 23.25 -24.58
N ARG A 491 -19.58 22.18 -24.29
CA ARG A 491 -20.99 22.02 -24.72
C ARG A 491 -21.92 23.05 -24.10
N LEU A 492 -21.78 23.31 -22.79
CA LEU A 492 -22.52 24.37 -22.10
C LEU A 492 -22.18 25.76 -22.68
N ASN A 493 -20.90 25.98 -23.03
CA ASN A 493 -20.48 27.20 -23.71
C ASN A 493 -21.04 27.34 -25.13
N ALA A 494 -21.25 26.23 -25.85
CA ALA A 494 -21.90 26.26 -27.16
C ALA A 494 -23.34 26.77 -27.03
N PHE A 495 -24.14 26.20 -26.12
CA PHE A 495 -25.49 26.70 -25.82
C PHE A 495 -25.47 28.19 -25.44
N LYS A 496 -24.61 28.56 -24.48
CA LYS A 496 -24.47 29.94 -24.00
C LYS A 496 -24.20 30.91 -25.16
N THR A 497 -23.21 30.59 -26.00
CA THR A 497 -22.78 31.46 -27.11
C THR A 497 -23.89 31.61 -28.14
N SER A 498 -24.53 30.49 -28.53
CA SER A 498 -25.62 30.51 -29.49
C SER A 498 -26.82 31.30 -28.97
N TYR A 499 -27.22 31.14 -27.71
CA TYR A 499 -28.32 31.92 -27.12
C TYR A 499 -27.96 33.41 -26.98
N GLU A 500 -26.76 33.73 -26.47
CA GLU A 500 -26.31 35.12 -26.30
C GLU A 500 -26.29 35.90 -27.62
N SER A 501 -26.06 35.23 -28.76
CA SER A 501 -26.10 35.85 -30.10
C SER A 501 -27.48 36.38 -30.51
N VAL A 502 -28.56 35.78 -29.99
CA VAL A 502 -29.96 36.17 -30.29
C VAL A 502 -30.70 36.71 -29.08
N LYS A 503 -30.02 36.83 -27.93
CA LYS A 503 -30.64 37.10 -26.64
C LYS A 503 -31.45 38.40 -26.61
N SER A 504 -30.92 39.50 -27.16
CA SER A 504 -31.63 40.78 -27.15
C SER A 504 -32.95 40.73 -27.94
N GLU A 505 -32.98 39.96 -29.02
CA GLU A 505 -34.18 39.74 -29.82
C GLU A 505 -35.19 38.90 -29.04
N LEU A 506 -34.76 37.76 -28.47
CA LEU A 506 -35.66 36.83 -27.79
C LEU A 506 -36.18 37.36 -26.46
N ASP A 507 -35.35 38.01 -25.64
CA ASP A 507 -35.76 38.51 -24.32
C ASP A 507 -36.78 39.66 -24.42
N THR A 508 -36.80 40.40 -25.53
CA THR A 508 -37.72 41.52 -25.74
C THR A 508 -38.97 41.14 -26.54
N PHE A 509 -38.98 39.96 -27.16
CA PHE A 509 -40.09 39.49 -27.99
C PHE A 509 -41.32 39.18 -27.13
N ASN A 510 -42.42 39.89 -27.37
CA ASN A 510 -43.66 39.75 -26.60
C ASN A 510 -44.94 39.66 -27.47
N THR A 511 -44.81 39.57 -28.80
CA THR A 511 -45.97 39.47 -29.69
C THR A 511 -46.85 38.28 -29.29
N PHE A 512 -48.16 38.53 -29.20
CA PHE A 512 -49.17 37.58 -28.71
C PHE A 512 -48.91 37.01 -27.30
N GLY A 513 -48.07 37.66 -26.49
CA GLY A 513 -47.70 37.20 -25.15
C GLY A 513 -46.72 36.02 -25.16
N PHE A 514 -45.95 35.86 -26.23
CA PHE A 514 -44.80 34.96 -26.26
C PHE A 514 -43.76 35.42 -25.23
N SER A 515 -43.05 34.46 -24.63
CA SER A 515 -41.92 34.75 -23.74
C SER A 515 -40.87 33.65 -23.85
N TYR A 516 -39.60 34.04 -23.74
CA TYR A 516 -38.45 33.14 -23.73
C TYR A 516 -37.71 33.15 -22.38
N SER A 517 -38.34 33.68 -21.32
CA SER A 517 -37.71 33.82 -20.00
C SER A 517 -37.16 32.50 -19.43
N THR A 518 -37.82 31.38 -19.70
CA THR A 518 -37.36 30.03 -19.30
C THR A 518 -36.03 29.62 -19.94
N ILE A 519 -35.73 30.08 -21.17
CA ILE A 519 -34.43 29.84 -21.81
C ILE A 519 -33.35 30.72 -21.13
N ASN A 520 -33.69 31.96 -20.77
CA ASN A 520 -32.79 32.84 -20.03
C ASN A 520 -32.52 32.32 -18.60
N ASP A 521 -33.51 31.72 -17.93
CA ASP A 521 -33.30 31.05 -16.63
C ASP A 521 -32.32 29.89 -16.78
N GLN A 522 -32.45 29.09 -17.85
CA GLN A 522 -31.52 28.01 -18.16
C GLN A 522 -30.10 28.50 -18.45
N LEU A 523 -29.95 29.65 -19.14
CA LEU A 523 -28.64 30.29 -19.34
C LEU A 523 -27.94 30.57 -18.01
N ASN A 524 -28.68 30.97 -16.97
CA ASN A 524 -28.11 31.25 -15.65
C ASN A 524 -27.63 29.97 -14.95
N GLU A 525 -28.34 28.85 -15.10
CA GLU A 525 -27.89 27.53 -14.61
C GLU A 525 -26.57 27.13 -15.30
N ASN A 526 -26.47 27.28 -16.63
CA ASN A 526 -25.24 27.04 -17.38
C ASN A 526 -24.08 27.92 -16.89
N LYS A 527 -24.30 29.23 -16.72
CA LYS A 527 -23.28 30.18 -16.24
C LYS A 527 -22.78 29.80 -14.86
N THR A 528 -23.65 29.32 -13.98
CA THR A 528 -23.29 28.89 -12.61
C THR A 528 -22.41 27.65 -12.63
N LEU A 529 -22.65 26.68 -13.51
CA LEU A 529 -21.79 25.51 -13.64
C LEU A 529 -20.44 25.84 -14.31
N LEU A 530 -20.44 26.72 -15.31
CA LEU A 530 -19.22 27.13 -16.02
C LEU A 530 -18.21 27.87 -15.12
N THR A 531 -18.62 28.40 -13.97
CA THR A 531 -17.70 29.01 -12.98
C THR A 531 -17.12 28.00 -11.99
N LYS A 532 -17.62 26.75 -11.95
CA LYS A 532 -17.03 25.70 -11.11
C LYS A 532 -15.69 25.25 -11.71
N ASN A 533 -14.65 25.24 -10.89
CA ASN A 533 -13.30 24.81 -11.27
C ASN A 533 -13.00 23.37 -10.78
N ALA A 534 -13.84 22.41 -11.16
CA ALA A 534 -13.65 21.02 -10.74
C ALA A 534 -12.40 20.36 -11.36
N ASP A 535 -12.04 20.77 -12.59
CA ASP A 535 -10.76 20.48 -13.24
C ASP A 535 -9.57 20.80 -12.34
N LYS A 536 -9.55 21.96 -11.71
CA LYS A 536 -8.48 22.34 -10.78
C LYS A 536 -8.41 21.39 -9.60
N THR A 537 -9.54 20.95 -9.06
CA THR A 537 -9.57 19.91 -8.02
C THR A 537 -9.00 18.60 -8.56
N PHE A 538 -9.42 18.13 -9.75
CA PHE A 538 -8.89 16.92 -10.39
C PHE A 538 -7.38 16.99 -10.59
N GLU A 539 -6.86 18.16 -10.96
CA GLU A 539 -5.44 18.37 -11.22
C GLU A 539 -4.59 18.52 -9.96
N THR A 540 -5.12 19.08 -8.88
CA THR A 540 -4.28 19.53 -7.76
C THR A 540 -4.50 18.81 -6.44
N THR A 541 -5.64 18.14 -6.23
CA THR A 541 -5.86 17.43 -4.97
C THR A 541 -4.97 16.20 -4.83
N SER A 542 -4.39 16.03 -3.64
CA SER A 542 -3.69 14.81 -3.24
C SER A 542 -4.58 13.84 -2.47
N ASP A 543 -5.81 14.22 -2.08
CA ASP A 543 -6.75 13.35 -1.38
C ASP A 543 -7.64 12.59 -2.38
N LEU A 544 -7.50 11.27 -2.40
CA LEU A 544 -8.28 10.40 -3.27
C LEU A 544 -9.79 10.50 -3.03
N LEU A 545 -10.25 10.66 -1.79
CA LEU A 545 -11.68 10.77 -1.50
C LEU A 545 -12.24 12.10 -2.01
N GLU A 546 -11.48 13.20 -1.87
CA GLU A 546 -11.86 14.49 -2.42
C GLU A 546 -11.94 14.43 -3.95
N PHE A 547 -10.93 13.84 -4.59
CA PHE A 547 -10.94 13.59 -6.03
C PHE A 547 -12.19 12.82 -6.46
N LEU A 548 -12.46 11.65 -5.87
CA LEU A 548 -13.59 10.80 -6.25
C LEU A 548 -14.95 11.48 -6.01
N ASN A 549 -15.10 12.24 -4.92
CA ASN A 549 -16.33 13.01 -4.67
C ASN A 549 -16.54 14.11 -5.72
N SER A 550 -15.46 14.80 -6.12
CA SER A 550 -15.56 15.87 -7.11
C SER A 550 -15.98 15.38 -8.51
N LEU A 551 -15.75 14.10 -8.83
CA LEU A 551 -16.17 13.50 -10.10
C LEU A 551 -17.69 13.53 -10.31
N THR A 552 -18.48 13.57 -9.24
CA THR A 552 -19.96 13.66 -9.30
C THR A 552 -20.45 14.93 -9.99
N LEU A 553 -19.66 16.00 -9.97
CA LEU A 553 -19.99 17.24 -10.67
C LEU A 553 -20.14 17.02 -12.19
N THR A 554 -19.48 16.02 -12.75
CA THR A 554 -19.60 15.68 -14.18
C THR A 554 -21.02 15.25 -14.53
N LYS A 555 -21.72 14.59 -13.60
CA LYS A 555 -23.12 14.20 -13.80
C LYS A 555 -24.05 15.42 -13.79
N GLU A 556 -23.83 16.36 -12.86
CA GLU A 556 -24.56 17.64 -12.87
C GLU A 556 -24.39 18.37 -14.20
N LEU A 557 -23.19 18.32 -14.77
CA LEU A 557 -22.87 18.96 -16.04
C LEU A 557 -23.63 18.32 -17.21
N GLU A 558 -23.68 16.99 -17.29
CA GLU A 558 -24.46 16.27 -18.30
C GLU A 558 -25.96 16.54 -18.19
N ASP A 559 -26.49 16.56 -16.96
CA ASP A 559 -27.91 16.79 -16.73
C ASP A 559 -28.32 18.20 -17.21
N VAL A 560 -27.48 19.22 -17.00
CA VAL A 560 -27.73 20.58 -17.49
C VAL A 560 -27.60 20.69 -19.01
N ASP A 561 -26.61 20.04 -19.63
CA ASP A 561 -26.50 19.97 -21.10
C ASP A 561 -27.76 19.37 -21.73
N SER A 562 -28.26 18.27 -21.15
CA SER A 562 -29.49 17.60 -21.63
C SER A 562 -30.74 18.48 -21.48
N LYS A 563 -30.84 19.25 -20.38
CA LYS A 563 -31.93 20.21 -20.17
C LYS A 563 -31.93 21.33 -21.22
N ASN A 564 -30.77 21.79 -21.68
CA ASN A 564 -30.66 22.89 -22.64
C ASN A 564 -31.51 22.65 -23.90
N PHE A 565 -31.37 21.48 -24.52
CA PHE A 565 -32.15 21.12 -25.72
C PHE A 565 -33.65 21.05 -25.45
N ASN A 566 -34.05 20.42 -24.34
CA ASN A 566 -35.45 20.24 -23.99
C ASN A 566 -36.14 21.57 -23.67
N ILE A 567 -35.47 22.48 -22.97
CA ILE A 567 -36.04 23.78 -22.60
C ILE A 567 -36.28 24.66 -23.83
N VAL A 568 -35.35 24.66 -24.78
CA VAL A 568 -35.51 25.37 -26.07
C VAL A 568 -36.76 24.88 -26.80
N LYS A 569 -36.88 23.55 -26.98
CA LYS A 569 -38.02 22.93 -27.67
C LYS A 569 -39.37 23.18 -26.98
N ASN A 570 -39.41 22.98 -25.66
CA ASN A 570 -40.63 23.06 -24.87
C ASN A 570 -41.15 24.51 -24.79
N THR A 571 -40.24 25.48 -24.66
CA THR A 571 -40.60 26.91 -24.61
C THR A 571 -41.30 27.33 -25.91
N VAL A 572 -40.73 26.97 -27.06
CA VAL A 572 -41.29 27.31 -28.38
C VAL A 572 -42.64 26.64 -28.60
N THR A 573 -42.75 25.33 -28.32
CA THR A 573 -44.02 24.61 -28.47
C THR A 573 -45.10 25.16 -27.55
N THR A 574 -44.76 25.52 -26.31
CA THR A 574 -45.70 26.13 -25.35
C THR A 574 -46.22 27.47 -25.86
N ASN A 575 -45.34 28.33 -26.38
CA ASN A 575 -45.73 29.60 -26.98
C ASN A 575 -46.69 29.39 -28.17
N ILE A 576 -46.37 28.47 -29.08
CA ILE A 576 -47.20 28.19 -30.25
C ILE A 576 -48.56 27.59 -29.86
N ASN A 577 -48.60 26.60 -28.97
CA ASN A 577 -49.86 25.92 -28.64
C ASN A 577 -50.78 26.82 -27.80
N ASN A 578 -50.22 27.53 -26.81
CA ASN A 578 -51.01 28.20 -25.79
C ASN A 578 -51.21 29.69 -26.08
N LYS A 579 -50.22 30.37 -26.68
CA LYS A 579 -50.25 31.83 -26.86
C LYS A 579 -50.74 32.20 -28.26
N LEU A 580 -50.25 31.53 -29.31
CA LEU A 580 -50.62 31.86 -30.68
C LEU A 580 -52.12 31.71 -30.93
N SER A 581 -52.71 30.60 -30.49
CA SER A 581 -54.14 30.30 -30.66
C SER A 581 -55.06 31.34 -30.03
N LEU A 582 -54.64 31.97 -28.92
CA LEU A 582 -55.32 33.09 -28.30
C LEU A 582 -55.03 34.41 -29.02
N GLY A 583 -53.76 34.64 -29.36
CA GLY A 583 -53.27 35.86 -30.00
C GLY A 583 -53.90 36.16 -31.36
N ILE A 584 -54.26 35.13 -32.13
CA ILE A 584 -54.85 35.29 -33.47
C ILE A 584 -56.37 35.47 -33.47
N LYS A 585 -57.04 35.36 -32.31
CA LYS A 585 -58.50 35.56 -32.26
C LYS A 585 -58.86 37.01 -32.57
N ILE A 586 -59.93 37.17 -33.35
CA ILE A 586 -60.54 38.46 -33.67
C ILE A 586 -61.82 38.60 -32.86
N ALA A 587 -61.92 39.72 -32.15
CA ALA A 587 -63.11 40.11 -31.42
C ALA A 587 -63.53 41.51 -31.86
N HIS A 588 -64.70 41.61 -32.47
CA HIS A 588 -65.30 42.85 -32.92
C HIS A 588 -66.74 42.93 -32.38
N THR A 589 -67.11 44.05 -31.74
CA THR A 589 -68.33 44.14 -30.91
C THR A 589 -69.59 44.57 -31.66
N LYS A 590 -69.45 45.14 -32.86
CA LYS A 590 -70.55 45.76 -33.62
C LYS A 590 -70.80 45.16 -35.01
N LEU A 591 -70.00 44.17 -35.38
CA LEU A 591 -70.12 43.44 -36.64
C LEU A 591 -70.28 41.97 -36.31
N ASP A 592 -71.24 41.31 -36.95
CA ASP A 592 -71.46 39.88 -36.84
C ASP A 592 -71.15 39.20 -38.18
N GLY A 593 -70.69 37.95 -38.14
CA GLY A 593 -70.48 37.13 -39.34
C GLY A 593 -69.19 37.43 -40.11
N TYR A 594 -68.20 38.08 -39.50
CA TYR A 594 -66.85 38.17 -40.04
C TYR A 594 -66.07 36.87 -39.81
N LYS A 595 -65.16 36.55 -40.72
CA LYS A 595 -64.21 35.43 -40.57
C LYS A 595 -63.21 35.71 -39.44
N GLN A 596 -62.85 34.70 -38.66
CA GLN A 596 -61.67 34.76 -37.79
C GLN A 596 -60.40 34.90 -38.61
N LEU A 597 -59.32 35.43 -38.00
CA LEU A 597 -58.07 35.69 -38.72
C LEU A 597 -57.54 34.45 -39.45
N ILE A 598 -57.63 33.28 -38.80
CA ILE A 598 -57.12 32.03 -39.36
C ILE A 598 -57.96 31.48 -40.51
N GLU A 599 -59.15 32.02 -40.76
CA GLU A 599 -59.96 31.65 -41.91
C GLU A 599 -59.57 32.42 -43.17
N LEU A 600 -58.61 33.36 -43.07
CA LEU A 600 -58.03 34.05 -44.22
C LEU A 600 -56.88 33.24 -44.83
N SER A 601 -56.78 33.24 -46.17
CA SER A 601 -55.74 32.52 -46.91
C SER A 601 -54.33 32.93 -46.49
N ASP A 602 -54.09 34.24 -46.35
CA ASP A 602 -52.78 34.81 -46.03
C ASP A 602 -52.33 34.41 -44.61
N ALA A 603 -53.27 34.35 -43.66
CA ALA A 603 -52.99 33.95 -42.28
C ALA A 603 -52.70 32.45 -42.16
N ASN A 604 -53.40 31.62 -42.92
CA ASN A 604 -53.14 30.18 -42.98
C ASN A 604 -51.73 29.87 -43.47
N VAL A 605 -51.28 30.52 -44.55
CA VAL A 605 -49.91 30.35 -45.07
C VAL A 605 -48.85 30.72 -44.02
N LEU A 606 -49.08 31.79 -43.26
CA LEU A 606 -48.19 32.20 -42.18
C LEU A 606 -48.18 31.17 -41.04
N LYS A 607 -49.35 30.68 -40.63
CA LYS A 607 -49.48 29.64 -39.60
C LYS A 607 -48.81 28.33 -40.01
N ASP A 608 -49.04 27.86 -41.24
CA ASP A 608 -48.40 26.65 -41.76
C ASP A 608 -46.87 26.79 -41.79
N GLY A 609 -46.38 27.98 -42.11
CA GLY A 609 -44.96 28.30 -42.04
C GLY A 609 -44.40 28.24 -40.61
N ILE A 610 -45.15 28.70 -39.61
CA ILE A 610 -44.79 28.59 -38.18
C ILE A 610 -44.77 27.13 -37.75
N ASP A 611 -45.83 26.38 -38.06
CA ASP A 611 -45.97 24.97 -37.65
C ASP A 611 -44.90 24.09 -38.31
N THR A 612 -44.55 24.36 -39.57
CA THR A 612 -43.46 23.67 -40.28
C THR A 612 -42.11 23.88 -39.61
N LYS A 613 -41.77 25.13 -39.27
CA LYS A 613 -40.50 25.45 -38.60
C LYS A 613 -40.45 24.88 -37.18
N ASN A 614 -41.57 24.90 -36.45
CA ASN A 614 -41.64 24.26 -35.15
C ASN A 614 -41.41 22.74 -35.26
N LYS A 615 -42.01 22.06 -36.25
CA LYS A 615 -41.75 20.64 -36.50
C LYS A 615 -40.27 20.36 -36.77
N LEU A 616 -39.60 21.21 -37.57
CA LEU A 616 -38.16 21.09 -37.82
C LEU A 616 -37.33 21.27 -36.53
N LEU A 617 -37.72 22.20 -35.65
CA LEU A 617 -37.08 22.39 -34.35
C LEU A 617 -37.29 21.16 -33.44
N GLN A 618 -38.50 20.61 -33.38
CA GLN A 618 -38.80 19.44 -32.57
C GLN A 618 -38.03 18.20 -33.01
N ALA A 619 -37.73 18.08 -34.32
CA ALA A 619 -36.95 17.00 -34.90
C ALA A 619 -35.43 17.06 -34.61
N ILE A 620 -34.90 18.14 -34.03
CA ILE A 620 -33.48 18.25 -33.68
C ILE A 620 -33.18 17.40 -32.44
N ASN A 621 -32.44 16.30 -32.57
CA ASN A 621 -32.08 15.47 -31.42
C ASN A 621 -30.80 15.96 -30.74
N SER A 622 -30.67 15.70 -29.44
CA SER A 622 -29.42 15.91 -28.71
C SER A 622 -28.33 14.99 -29.27
N ILE A 623 -27.09 15.47 -29.27
CA ILE A 623 -25.93 14.66 -29.65
C ILE A 623 -25.37 14.00 -28.40
N ASP A 624 -25.08 12.71 -28.50
CA ASP A 624 -24.44 11.96 -27.43
C ASP A 624 -23.05 12.52 -27.07
N TRP A 625 -22.64 12.27 -25.85
CA TRP A 625 -21.33 12.70 -25.38
C TRP A 625 -20.22 11.83 -25.99
N GLU A 626 -19.56 12.35 -27.03
CA GLU A 626 -18.44 11.70 -27.70
C GLU A 626 -17.32 12.71 -27.96
N ASN A 627 -16.07 12.27 -27.83
CA ASN A 627 -14.91 13.15 -28.03
C ASN A 627 -14.88 13.71 -29.45
N GLY A 628 -14.87 15.04 -29.57
CA GLY A 628 -14.60 15.76 -30.82
C GLY A 628 -15.83 16.24 -31.60
N ASN A 629 -17.05 16.02 -31.12
CA ASN A 629 -18.28 16.47 -31.81
C ASN A 629 -18.76 17.88 -31.42
N ILE A 630 -17.89 18.70 -30.80
CA ILE A 630 -18.29 20.00 -30.23
C ILE A 630 -18.83 20.98 -31.30
N ASP A 631 -18.27 20.93 -32.50
CA ASP A 631 -18.75 21.76 -33.62
C ASP A 631 -20.15 21.37 -34.05
N ASP A 632 -20.49 20.07 -34.02
CA ASP A 632 -21.84 19.59 -34.31
C ASP A 632 -22.84 20.07 -33.25
N VAL A 633 -22.46 20.04 -31.97
CA VAL A 633 -23.28 20.56 -30.86
C VAL A 633 -23.57 22.05 -31.07
N LYS A 634 -22.54 22.82 -31.38
CA LYS A 634 -22.67 24.26 -31.68
C LYS A 634 -23.59 24.51 -32.87
N ASN A 635 -23.38 23.79 -33.98
CA ASN A 635 -24.18 23.89 -35.18
C ASN A 635 -25.66 23.57 -34.91
N LEU A 636 -25.96 22.60 -34.03
CA LEU A 636 -27.34 22.28 -33.65
C LEU A 636 -28.01 23.39 -32.85
N PHE A 637 -27.30 24.02 -31.90
CA PHE A 637 -27.85 25.14 -31.14
C PHE A 637 -28.04 26.37 -32.05
N ASP A 638 -27.07 26.69 -32.89
CA ASP A 638 -27.17 27.78 -33.88
C ASP A 638 -28.38 27.57 -34.81
N LYS A 639 -28.56 26.34 -35.32
CA LYS A 639 -29.73 25.96 -36.12
C LYS A 639 -31.05 26.12 -35.35
N SER A 640 -31.06 25.71 -34.07
CA SER A 640 -32.25 25.79 -33.22
C SER A 640 -32.68 27.26 -33.02
N PHE A 641 -31.74 28.14 -32.68
CA PHE A 641 -32.05 29.56 -32.46
C PHE A 641 -32.40 30.28 -33.76
N LYS A 642 -31.78 29.92 -34.89
CA LYS A 642 -32.18 30.42 -36.21
C LYS A 642 -33.65 30.09 -36.52
N LEU A 643 -34.09 28.86 -36.26
CA LEU A 643 -35.48 28.46 -36.44
C LEU A 643 -36.44 29.26 -35.55
N ILE A 644 -36.03 29.63 -34.33
CA ILE A 644 -36.82 30.48 -33.42
C ILE A 644 -36.99 31.89 -33.98
N THR A 645 -35.91 32.55 -34.39
CA THR A 645 -35.98 33.87 -35.05
C THR A 645 -36.88 33.82 -36.29
N GLU A 646 -36.76 32.76 -37.07
CA GLU A 646 -37.59 32.54 -38.25
C GLU A 646 -39.08 32.29 -37.96
N ILE A 647 -39.41 31.75 -36.79
CA ILE A 647 -40.79 31.65 -36.27
C ILE A 647 -41.27 33.04 -35.84
N ASN A 648 -40.46 33.77 -35.06
CA ASN A 648 -40.78 35.11 -34.55
C ASN A 648 -41.09 36.10 -35.68
N ASN A 649 -40.32 36.08 -36.77
CA ASN A 649 -40.60 36.91 -37.95
C ASN A 649 -41.99 36.63 -38.54
N LYS A 650 -42.39 35.36 -38.65
CA LYS A 650 -43.73 35.00 -39.14
C LYS A 650 -44.83 35.40 -38.17
N ILE A 651 -44.55 35.39 -36.87
CA ILE A 651 -45.48 35.85 -35.83
C ILE A 651 -45.71 37.38 -35.96
N ILE A 652 -44.65 38.16 -36.20
CA ILE A 652 -44.74 39.60 -36.45
C ILE A 652 -45.53 39.89 -37.75
N GLU A 653 -45.29 39.14 -38.81
CA GLU A 653 -46.06 39.24 -40.06
C GLU A 653 -47.56 38.97 -39.80
N LEU A 654 -47.86 37.98 -38.96
CA LEU A 654 -49.24 37.63 -38.60
C LEU A 654 -49.91 38.70 -37.71
N GLU A 655 -49.17 39.32 -36.80
CA GLU A 655 -49.64 40.50 -36.04
C GLU A 655 -49.92 41.69 -36.95
N THR A 656 -49.06 41.94 -37.93
CA THR A 656 -49.27 42.99 -38.94
C THR A 656 -50.53 42.72 -39.75
N LEU A 657 -50.76 41.46 -40.16
CA LEU A 657 -51.99 41.06 -40.85
C LEU A 657 -53.23 41.22 -39.97
N LYS A 658 -53.14 40.83 -38.69
CA LYS A 658 -54.20 41.04 -37.70
C LYS A 658 -54.61 42.51 -37.60
N ASN A 659 -53.63 43.41 -37.50
CA ASN A 659 -53.88 44.85 -37.42
C ASN A 659 -54.53 45.39 -38.71
N LYS A 660 -54.06 44.96 -39.88
CA LYS A 660 -54.69 45.31 -41.16
C LYS A 660 -56.14 44.84 -41.23
N TYR A 661 -56.42 43.62 -40.76
CA TYR A 661 -57.76 43.07 -40.77
C TYR A 661 -58.69 43.77 -39.79
N ASN A 662 -58.23 44.09 -38.57
CA ASN A 662 -59.00 44.91 -37.63
C ASN A 662 -59.34 46.29 -38.20
N ASN A 663 -58.36 46.98 -38.80
CA ASN A 663 -58.60 48.28 -39.45
C ASN A 663 -59.61 48.17 -40.61
N PHE A 664 -59.56 47.06 -41.36
CA PHE A 664 -60.55 46.77 -42.38
C PHE A 664 -61.95 46.59 -41.77
N LEU A 665 -62.10 45.82 -40.70
CA LEU A 665 -63.38 45.64 -40.00
C LEU A 665 -63.91 46.98 -39.45
N ASP A 666 -63.07 47.80 -38.84
CA ASP A 666 -63.44 49.15 -38.37
C ASP A 666 -63.92 50.04 -39.53
N ALA A 667 -63.24 49.99 -40.67
CA ALA A 667 -63.65 50.71 -41.87
C ALA A 667 -65.00 50.19 -42.42
N VAL A 668 -65.22 48.87 -42.39
CA VAL A 668 -66.51 48.27 -42.75
C VAL A 668 -67.62 48.71 -41.79
N GLU A 669 -67.36 48.75 -40.47
CA GLU A 669 -68.32 49.27 -39.49
C GLU A 669 -68.71 50.71 -39.81
N ASN A 670 -67.72 51.57 -40.03
CA ASN A 670 -67.94 52.98 -40.36
C ASN A 670 -68.74 53.13 -41.66
N ASN A 671 -68.37 52.41 -42.71
CA ASN A 671 -69.09 52.43 -43.99
C ASN A 671 -70.54 51.93 -43.84
N LEU A 672 -70.78 50.89 -43.04
CA LEU A 672 -72.14 50.40 -42.78
C LEU A 672 -72.95 51.40 -41.93
N ARG A 673 -72.30 52.12 -41.01
CA ARG A 673 -72.95 53.21 -40.24
C ARG A 673 -73.32 54.38 -41.14
N GLU A 674 -72.42 54.82 -42.00
CA GLU A 674 -72.68 55.88 -42.99
C GLU A 674 -73.82 55.47 -43.94
N LEU A 675 -73.77 54.23 -44.44
CA LEU A 675 -74.83 53.66 -45.27
C LEU A 675 -76.19 53.64 -44.55
N LYS A 676 -76.23 53.34 -43.24
CA LYS A 676 -77.45 53.46 -42.42
C LYS A 676 -77.92 54.91 -42.33
N ASN A 677 -77.00 55.85 -42.10
CA ASN A 677 -77.31 57.28 -41.94
C ASN A 677 -77.89 57.91 -43.21
N ILE A 678 -77.48 57.48 -44.40
CA ILE A 678 -78.07 57.96 -45.68
C ILE A 678 -79.59 57.75 -45.71
N ALA A 679 -80.08 56.66 -45.12
CA ALA A 679 -81.50 56.34 -45.09
C ALA A 679 -82.26 56.97 -43.91
N GLU A 680 -81.57 57.40 -42.85
CA GLU A 680 -82.18 57.79 -41.58
C GLU A 680 -83.12 59.02 -41.66
N PRO A 681 -82.80 60.11 -42.39
CA PRO A 681 -83.69 61.27 -42.55
C PRO A 681 -85.04 60.96 -43.21
N TYR A 682 -85.17 59.80 -43.86
CA TYR A 682 -86.32 59.43 -44.69
C TYR A 682 -87.20 58.34 -44.03
N LEU A 683 -86.92 57.99 -42.78
CA LEU A 683 -87.68 57.01 -42.00
C LEU A 683 -88.82 57.66 -41.21
N LYS A 684 -89.98 57.88 -41.84
CA LYS A 684 -91.22 58.24 -41.11
C LYS A 684 -91.86 57.00 -40.46
N ASN A 685 -91.35 56.51 -39.32
CA ASN A 685 -91.96 55.49 -38.42
C ASN A 685 -92.68 54.25 -39.06
N GLN A 686 -92.38 53.87 -40.31
CA GLN A 686 -93.03 52.78 -41.03
C GLN A 686 -92.16 51.51 -41.00
N GLN A 687 -92.70 50.43 -40.43
CA GLN A 687 -91.97 49.17 -40.21
C GLN A 687 -91.43 48.53 -41.50
N MET A 688 -92.12 48.65 -42.64
CA MET A 688 -91.65 48.08 -43.92
C MET A 688 -90.36 48.76 -44.43
N ASN A 689 -90.21 50.07 -44.25
CA ASN A 689 -89.03 50.82 -44.68
C ASN A 689 -87.82 50.52 -43.78
N ILE A 690 -88.06 50.38 -42.47
CA ILE A 690 -87.06 49.92 -41.50
C ILE A 690 -86.57 48.50 -41.89
N ASN A 691 -87.50 47.59 -42.24
CA ASN A 691 -87.15 46.22 -42.65
C ASN A 691 -86.35 46.17 -43.97
N ALA A 692 -86.69 47.00 -44.95
CA ALA A 692 -85.98 47.09 -46.22
C ALA A 692 -84.57 47.67 -46.06
N LYS A 693 -84.40 48.77 -45.30
CA LYS A 693 -83.09 49.31 -44.90
C LYS A 693 -82.22 48.24 -44.27
N ASN A 694 -82.76 47.54 -43.27
CA ASN A 694 -82.03 46.48 -42.57
C ASN A 694 -81.60 45.35 -43.51
N LYS A 695 -82.43 44.95 -44.48
CA LYS A 695 -82.04 43.96 -45.51
C LYS A 695 -80.93 44.46 -46.44
N ILE A 696 -80.96 45.72 -46.87
CA ILE A 696 -79.91 46.32 -47.71
C ILE A 696 -78.59 46.38 -46.95
N VAL A 697 -78.62 46.89 -45.72
CA VAL A 697 -77.45 46.96 -44.83
C VAL A 697 -76.92 45.56 -44.50
N GLN A 698 -77.79 44.58 -44.28
CA GLN A 698 -77.38 43.20 -44.03
C GLN A 698 -76.70 42.57 -45.26
N LYS A 699 -77.21 42.83 -46.47
CA LYS A 699 -76.57 42.37 -47.72
C LYS A 699 -75.23 43.05 -47.95
N ALA A 700 -75.16 44.37 -47.72
CA ALA A 700 -73.91 45.13 -47.80
C ALA A 700 -72.88 44.61 -46.78
N SER A 701 -73.31 44.31 -45.55
CA SER A 701 -72.47 43.72 -44.51
C SER A 701 -71.90 42.38 -44.94
N LYS A 702 -72.76 41.46 -45.42
CA LYS A 702 -72.31 40.15 -45.93
C LYS A 702 -71.32 40.29 -47.09
N ASP A 703 -71.55 41.23 -48.01
CA ASP A 703 -70.64 41.44 -49.12
C ASP A 703 -69.30 42.03 -48.68
N TYR A 704 -69.30 43.02 -47.80
CA TYR A 704 -68.06 43.57 -47.22
C TYR A 704 -67.27 42.51 -46.47
N LEU A 705 -67.93 41.70 -45.63
CA LEU A 705 -67.27 40.71 -44.78
C LEU A 705 -66.85 39.43 -45.52
N ASN A 706 -67.30 39.24 -46.77
CA ASN A 706 -66.86 38.13 -47.61
C ASN A 706 -65.49 38.42 -48.24
N VAL A 707 -64.45 38.32 -47.42
CA VAL A 707 -63.04 38.46 -47.79
C VAL A 707 -62.29 37.18 -47.49
N ASP A 708 -61.25 36.89 -48.27
CA ASP A 708 -60.37 35.74 -48.03
C ASP A 708 -58.90 36.15 -47.84
N SER A 709 -58.50 37.30 -48.40
CA SER A 709 -57.12 37.79 -48.36
C SER A 709 -57.05 39.31 -48.12
N THR A 710 -55.83 39.80 -47.86
CA THR A 710 -55.55 41.23 -47.75
C THR A 710 -55.91 41.99 -49.02
N THR A 711 -55.76 41.35 -50.18
CA THR A 711 -56.13 41.92 -51.50
C THR A 711 -57.63 42.22 -51.56
N ASP A 712 -58.46 41.38 -50.94
CA ASP A 712 -59.91 41.57 -50.92
C ASP A 712 -60.32 42.76 -50.05
N PHE A 713 -59.54 43.11 -49.02
CA PHE A 713 -59.88 44.21 -48.11
C PHE A 713 -60.06 45.52 -48.89
N THR A 714 -59.08 45.86 -49.73
CA THR A 714 -59.10 47.07 -50.54
C THR A 714 -60.22 47.01 -51.60
N ASN A 715 -60.37 45.86 -52.28
CA ASN A 715 -61.41 45.68 -53.28
C ASN A 715 -62.82 45.85 -52.70
N LYS A 716 -63.07 45.29 -51.51
CA LYS A 716 -64.36 45.42 -50.82
C LYS A 716 -64.60 46.85 -50.35
N LEU A 717 -63.60 47.53 -49.77
CA LEU A 717 -63.75 48.92 -49.35
C LEU A 717 -63.99 49.89 -50.52
N ASN A 718 -63.35 49.67 -51.68
CA ASN A 718 -63.52 50.53 -52.86
C ASN A 718 -64.94 50.48 -53.45
N SER A 719 -65.71 49.43 -53.16
CA SER A 719 -67.11 49.33 -53.57
C SER A 719 -68.09 50.17 -52.71
N LYS A 720 -67.57 51.02 -51.82
CA LYS A 720 -68.35 51.90 -50.94
C LYS A 720 -69.34 52.77 -51.70
N ASN A 721 -68.86 53.56 -52.66
CA ASN A 721 -69.69 54.51 -53.41
C ASN A 721 -70.86 53.79 -54.10
N ILE A 722 -70.63 52.60 -54.67
CA ILE A 722 -71.68 51.80 -55.31
C ILE A 722 -72.80 51.45 -54.32
N LYS A 723 -72.45 51.09 -53.08
CA LYS A 723 -73.43 50.76 -52.04
C LYS A 723 -74.17 52.00 -51.55
N GLU A 724 -73.48 53.12 -51.39
CA GLU A 724 -74.07 54.42 -51.02
C GLU A 724 -75.00 54.98 -52.10
N ASP A 725 -74.59 54.89 -53.37
CA ASP A 725 -75.39 55.28 -54.53
C ASP A 725 -76.67 54.43 -54.61
N TYR A 726 -76.55 53.12 -54.35
CA TYR A 726 -77.70 52.22 -54.28
C TYR A 726 -78.66 52.62 -53.14
N MET A 727 -78.14 52.89 -51.94
CA MET A 727 -78.98 53.34 -50.81
C MET A 727 -79.63 54.70 -51.09
N THR A 728 -78.90 55.64 -51.69
CA THR A 728 -79.39 56.98 -52.05
C THR A 728 -80.45 56.93 -53.14
N SER A 729 -80.27 56.08 -54.15
CA SER A 729 -81.26 55.86 -55.20
C SER A 729 -82.52 55.20 -54.63
N TRP A 730 -82.34 54.23 -53.73
CA TRP A 730 -83.44 53.59 -53.02
C TRP A 730 -84.23 54.57 -52.13
N THR A 731 -83.56 55.45 -51.37
CA THR A 731 -84.23 56.46 -50.53
C THR A 731 -84.97 57.51 -51.36
N LYS A 732 -84.43 57.94 -52.51
CA LYS A 732 -85.11 58.85 -53.44
C LYS A 732 -86.42 58.27 -53.95
N ILE A 733 -86.38 57.04 -54.47
CA ILE A 733 -87.57 56.34 -54.97
C ILE A 733 -88.62 56.26 -53.85
N PHE A 734 -88.24 55.85 -52.64
CA PHE A 734 -89.19 55.74 -51.53
C PHE A 734 -89.76 57.08 -51.05
N ASN A 735 -89.00 58.18 -51.10
CA ASN A 735 -89.50 59.52 -50.78
C ASN A 735 -90.59 59.99 -51.74
N GLU A 736 -90.43 59.72 -53.04
CA GLU A 736 -91.43 60.05 -54.06
C GLU A 736 -92.75 59.30 -53.82
N TYR A 737 -92.69 58.07 -53.30
CA TYR A 737 -93.87 57.29 -52.89
C TYR A 737 -94.45 57.69 -51.52
N ASN A 738 -93.71 58.37 -50.64
CA ASN A 738 -94.16 58.76 -49.30
C ASN A 738 -94.78 60.18 -49.24
N LEU A 739 -94.53 61.02 -50.26
CA LEU A 739 -95.18 62.33 -50.47
C LEU A 739 -96.58 62.20 -51.11
N ASN A 740 -96.80 61.12 -51.85
CA ASN A 740 -98.09 60.79 -52.42
C ASN A 740 -98.76 59.75 -51.53
N GLY A 741 -99.72 60.15 -50.69
CA GLY A 741 -100.46 59.26 -49.80
C GLY A 741 -101.22 58.15 -50.55
N PHE A 742 -100.52 57.10 -50.95
CA PHE A 742 -101.10 55.89 -51.53
C PHE A 742 -100.77 54.69 -50.67
N ILE A 743 -101.79 54.28 -49.91
CA ILE A 743 -101.88 53.00 -49.25
C ILE A 743 -102.12 51.91 -50.31
N LEU A 744 -101.14 51.00 -50.40
CA LEU A 744 -101.18 49.56 -50.72
C LEU A 744 -102.23 48.99 -51.69
N PHE A 745 -101.75 48.23 -52.69
CA PHE A 745 -101.76 46.76 -52.65
C PHE A 745 -100.72 46.15 -53.63
N CYS A 746 -99.95 45.18 -53.13
CA CYS A 746 -99.04 44.24 -53.81
C CYS A 746 -99.85 43.04 -54.37
N PRO A 747 -99.31 42.01 -55.09
CA PRO A 747 -98.04 41.75 -55.83
C PRO A 747 -98.34 41.31 -57.31
N PRO A 748 -97.45 40.77 -58.19
CA PRO A 748 -96.02 40.40 -58.15
C PRO A 748 -95.18 41.07 -59.27
N CYS A 749 -93.89 40.72 -59.41
CA CYS A 749 -92.95 41.13 -60.49
C CYS A 749 -92.12 42.40 -60.24
N PHE A 750 -90.93 42.23 -59.63
CA PHE A 750 -89.75 43.03 -59.96
C PHE A 750 -88.50 42.16 -59.76
N TYR A 751 -88.37 41.18 -60.66
CA TYR A 751 -87.07 40.66 -61.09
C TYR A 751 -86.66 41.50 -62.31
N LEU A 752 -85.36 41.72 -62.48
CA LEU A 752 -84.69 42.37 -63.62
C LEU A 752 -84.76 43.91 -63.68
N LEU A 753 -83.77 44.54 -63.05
CA LEU A 753 -82.88 45.53 -63.67
C LEU A 753 -81.94 46.07 -62.59
N PHE A 754 -80.66 45.71 -62.66
CA PHE A 754 -79.51 46.62 -62.64
C PHE A 754 -78.21 45.80 -62.50
N CYS A 755 -77.48 45.76 -63.61
CA CYS A 755 -76.08 45.39 -63.75
C CYS A 755 -75.29 46.70 -63.95
N PRO A 756 -73.99 46.78 -63.62
CA PRO A 756 -73.10 47.30 -64.65
C PRO A 756 -71.67 46.71 -64.69
N PHE A 757 -71.22 46.48 -65.93
CA PHE A 757 -69.92 46.84 -66.52
C PHE A 757 -68.60 46.41 -65.86
N LEU A 758 -67.97 45.40 -66.49
CA LEU A 758 -66.62 45.33 -67.09
C LEU A 758 -66.58 43.97 -67.82
N GLY A 759 -66.21 43.75 -69.07
CA GLY A 759 -65.79 44.54 -70.22
C GLY A 759 -65.36 43.50 -71.27
N PHE A 760 -65.97 43.45 -72.45
CA PHE A 760 -65.47 42.63 -73.56
C PHE A 760 -65.86 43.25 -74.90
N ASN A 761 -64.83 43.56 -75.69
CA ASN A 761 -64.94 44.04 -77.06
C ASN A 761 -65.23 42.88 -78.02
N TYR A 762 -66.08 43.19 -79.00
CA TYR A 762 -66.50 42.48 -80.20
C TYR A 762 -65.59 41.36 -80.75
N TYR A 763 -66.19 40.21 -81.09
CA TYR A 763 -66.15 39.64 -82.45
C TYR A 763 -67.34 38.68 -82.68
N PHE A 764 -68.12 38.94 -83.72
CA PHE A 764 -69.22 38.12 -84.20
C PHE A 764 -68.69 37.03 -85.15
N LYS A 765 -68.97 35.73 -84.90
CA LYS A 765 -69.54 34.81 -85.90
C LYS A 765 -69.80 33.40 -85.36
N LYS A 766 -71.04 32.95 -85.60
CA LYS A 766 -71.53 31.58 -85.82
C LYS A 766 -71.31 30.52 -84.74
N GLY A 767 -72.45 30.09 -84.17
CA GLY A 767 -72.84 28.68 -84.27
C GLY A 767 -72.94 27.90 -82.96
N GLU A 768 -74.19 27.57 -82.63
CA GLU A 768 -74.65 26.39 -81.88
C GLU A 768 -74.59 26.37 -80.34
N PHE A 769 -75.80 26.45 -79.79
CA PHE A 769 -76.23 26.04 -78.46
C PHE A 769 -76.11 24.52 -78.28
N LYS A 770 -75.63 24.06 -77.11
CA LYS A 770 -76.32 23.00 -76.33
C LYS A 770 -75.85 22.89 -74.87
N LEU A 771 -76.86 22.85 -74.00
CA LEU A 771 -76.83 22.53 -72.56
C LEU A 771 -76.13 21.19 -72.27
N TRP A 772 -75.55 21.07 -71.06
CA TRP A 772 -75.99 20.22 -69.91
C TRP A 772 -74.91 20.36 -68.80
N LYS A 773 -75.18 20.74 -67.53
CA LYS A 773 -76.06 20.23 -66.46
C LYS A 773 -75.27 19.36 -65.44
N ILE A 774 -74.96 20.00 -64.29
CA ILE A 774 -75.09 19.52 -62.89
C ILE A 774 -74.24 18.31 -62.44
N LEU A 775 -73.35 18.54 -61.45
CA LEU A 775 -73.62 18.29 -60.02
C LEU A 775 -72.81 19.25 -59.14
#